data_AF-A0A7D3XB71-F1
#
_entry.id   AF-A0A7D3XB71-F1
#
_cell.length_a   1.000
_cell.length_b   1.000
_cell.length_c   1.000
_cell.angle_alpha   90.00
_cell.angle_beta   90.00
_cell.angle_gamma   90.00
#
_symmetry.space_group_name_H-M   'P 1'
#
loop_
_entity.id
_entity.type
_entity.pdbx_description
1 polymer ?
#
loop_
_entity_poly.entity_id
_entity_poly.type
_entity_poly.pdbx_seq_one_letter_code
_entity_poly.pdbx_strand_id
1 'polypeptide(L)'
;MIKIFWLALVGGLLAFSAQGQAAGEVRVAITAISPSIDTGQDYSPWLDDDMNNLVRNSWMPANFQYIDVTLKLAATTTLSRLSLFDYEGVFTAQPALIYAQRGTQRTLIGSFDGAQYNVWVDMKASSPVTADAIVIHKFCNNIPVKIKVFGVAGATTTPAPVAATLRFGPLATKTVGDAPFALVATSTNALTPITFASSDASVVSVAQSSAGTWQATVVGAGTAIITASQAASSTYLAASASQILTVQAATTPAPAPPPSTTPGGPGTAGKIPIDPSRWYQLTNAPNTIAPLFDGSITTAATIGWGKVIPTYDAYYPLLPGEAISLESIRFYDGEGSNPSDPMTLSVITDTWQRIPVATFTGGQYQRWVGPDPSQPDNYKLSTPVSNIRYLVITASWAYPTEIELTGSYVAGSGVAAADGQALAVQKKIKLAQELGVNGFEWDVEAPNAPGQIDETRLKGLKNFTGFRHYLDWQKLESTEGGYTFNPVHSGGWNYDILYQRLKAEGITVLACIKTLPDWLLATYPGDQRELENVPVRYGKDFSDPNSYLEQAKVAFQYAARYGANAGVPASLLHVDASTRWAGDGVNEVKIGLNLVHYVECDNERDKWWKGRKAYQTGREYAANLSAFYDGNKNTMGAGVGVKNADPSMQVVMGGLASATPDYVRGMLDWCKQYRGYKADGSVNLCWDVINYHLYANDASTSQGGSSTRGAAPRWPTPPR
;
A
#
# COMPACT_ATOMS: atom_id res chain seq x y z
N MET A 1 -34.39 -1.48 -41.98
CA MET A 1 -35.24 -1.42 -43.18
C MET A 1 -36.50 -0.65 -42.84
N ILE A 2 -36.86 0.35 -43.65
CA ILE A 2 -38.07 1.19 -43.53
C ILE A 2 -39.27 0.46 -44.16
N LYS A 3 -40.47 0.59 -43.58
CA LYS A 3 -41.78 0.92 -44.22
C LYS A 3 -42.90 0.84 -43.16
N ILE A 4 -43.60 1.93 -42.83
CA ILE A 4 -44.72 2.62 -43.52
C ILE A 4 -46.06 1.88 -43.42
N PHE A 5 -47.00 2.59 -42.78
CA PHE A 5 -48.44 2.44 -42.49
C PHE A 5 -49.35 1.66 -43.45
N TRP A 6 -50.41 1.05 -42.89
CA TRP A 6 -51.83 1.32 -43.23
C TRP A 6 -52.76 1.13 -42.01
N LEU A 7 -53.69 2.08 -41.85
CA LEU A 7 -54.73 2.17 -40.82
C LEU A 7 -55.99 1.40 -41.26
N ALA A 8 -56.68 0.73 -40.32
CA ALA A 8 -58.13 0.51 -40.37
C ALA A 8 -58.74 0.66 -38.96
N LEU A 9 -59.66 1.61 -38.85
CA LEU A 9 -60.39 2.07 -37.66
C LEU A 9 -61.58 1.15 -37.37
N VAL A 10 -61.82 0.75 -36.10
CA VAL A 10 -63.13 0.88 -35.40
C VAL A 10 -62.92 0.89 -33.88
N GLY A 11 -63.06 2.08 -33.29
CA GLY A 11 -63.88 2.40 -32.10
C GLY A 11 -63.69 1.63 -30.79
N GLY A 12 -63.00 2.25 -29.83
CA GLY A 12 -63.09 1.92 -28.40
C GLY A 12 -62.26 2.88 -27.52
N LEU A 13 -62.86 4.03 -27.18
CA LEU A 13 -62.45 5.04 -26.19
C LEU A 13 -60.96 5.03 -25.73
N LEU A 14 -60.13 5.84 -26.37
CA LEU A 14 -58.91 6.36 -25.75
C LEU A 14 -59.29 7.56 -24.88
N ALA A 15 -59.49 7.31 -23.59
CA ALA A 15 -59.45 8.37 -22.60
C ALA A 15 -57.99 8.85 -22.52
N PHE A 16 -57.70 10.01 -23.12
CA PHE A 16 -56.56 10.82 -22.71
C PHE A 16 -56.81 11.24 -21.26
N SER A 17 -56.34 10.42 -20.31
CA SER A 17 -56.24 10.88 -18.93
C SER A 17 -55.05 11.85 -18.87
N ALA A 18 -55.36 13.13 -18.77
CA ALA A 18 -54.45 14.07 -18.13
C ALA A 18 -54.09 13.46 -16.76
N GLN A 19 -52.81 13.19 -16.51
CA GLN A 19 -52.31 12.65 -15.24
C GLN A 19 -52.50 13.68 -14.12
N GLY A 20 -53.75 13.85 -13.68
CA GLY A 20 -54.07 14.49 -12.42
C GLY A 20 -53.77 13.50 -11.30
N GLN A 21 -52.92 13.92 -10.36
CA GLN A 21 -52.68 13.23 -9.10
C GLN A 21 -54.03 13.00 -8.41
N ALA A 22 -54.35 11.74 -8.08
CA ALA A 22 -55.60 11.43 -7.36
C ALA A 22 -55.60 12.14 -5.99
N ALA A 23 -56.74 12.65 -5.54
CA ALA A 23 -56.83 13.40 -4.29
C ALA A 23 -56.25 12.61 -3.10
N GLY A 24 -55.18 13.13 -2.49
CA GLY A 24 -54.48 12.50 -1.35
C GLY A 24 -53.21 11.70 -1.69
N GLU A 25 -52.89 11.47 -2.97
CA GLU A 25 -51.65 10.83 -3.41
C GLU A 25 -50.48 11.82 -3.37
N VAL A 26 -49.29 11.40 -2.87
CA VAL A 26 -48.05 12.20 -2.91
C VAL A 26 -46.93 11.47 -3.64
N ARG A 27 -46.07 12.23 -4.33
CA ARG A 27 -44.83 11.72 -4.92
C ARG A 27 -43.84 11.37 -3.82
N VAL A 28 -43.27 10.17 -3.87
CA VAL A 28 -42.26 9.71 -2.89
C VAL A 28 -40.89 9.62 -3.54
N ALA A 29 -39.92 10.35 -2.99
CA ALA A 29 -38.57 10.39 -3.51
C ALA A 29 -37.83 9.05 -3.29
N ILE A 30 -36.99 8.68 -4.25
CA ILE A 30 -36.01 7.60 -4.12
C ILE A 30 -34.72 8.24 -3.61
N THR A 31 -34.15 7.68 -2.55
CA THR A 31 -33.00 8.28 -1.84
C THR A 31 -31.70 7.51 -2.04
N ALA A 32 -31.80 6.23 -2.41
CA ALA A 32 -30.65 5.39 -2.70
C ALA A 32 -31.05 4.24 -3.62
N ILE A 33 -30.09 3.74 -4.39
CA ILE A 33 -30.25 2.59 -5.29
C ILE A 33 -29.14 1.59 -4.99
N SER A 34 -29.50 0.31 -4.87
CA SER A 34 -28.55 -0.77 -4.59
C SER A 34 -28.87 -1.98 -5.47
N PRO A 35 -28.06 -2.29 -6.49
CA PRO A 35 -28.16 -3.55 -7.21
C PRO A 35 -27.61 -4.70 -6.36
N SER A 36 -28.16 -5.90 -6.52
CA SER A 36 -27.68 -7.12 -5.85
C SER A 36 -26.33 -7.61 -6.37
N ILE A 37 -26.00 -7.26 -7.62
CA ILE A 37 -24.76 -7.56 -8.32
C ILE A 37 -24.38 -6.32 -9.14
N ASP A 38 -23.13 -5.89 -9.09
CA ASP A 38 -22.64 -4.83 -9.95
C ASP A 38 -22.35 -5.38 -11.36
N THR A 39 -23.15 -4.95 -12.33
CA THR A 39 -23.00 -5.33 -13.75
C THR A 39 -22.50 -4.18 -14.63
N GLY A 40 -22.11 -3.06 -14.01
CA GLY A 40 -21.68 -1.84 -14.70
C GLY A 40 -22.81 -1.04 -15.35
N GLN A 41 -24.09 -1.38 -15.12
CA GLN A 41 -25.22 -0.58 -15.58
C GLN A 41 -25.51 0.56 -14.59
N ASP A 42 -25.57 1.79 -15.10
CA ASP A 42 -25.82 2.98 -14.27
C ASP A 42 -27.32 3.22 -14.05
N TYR A 43 -27.76 3.06 -12.80
CA TYR A 43 -29.14 3.29 -12.36
C TYR A 43 -29.35 4.67 -11.72
N SER A 44 -28.32 5.49 -11.58
CA SER A 44 -28.41 6.83 -10.98
C SER A 44 -29.50 7.73 -11.61
N PRO A 45 -29.88 7.59 -12.89
CA PRO A 45 -31.00 8.34 -13.44
C PRO A 45 -32.35 8.09 -12.75
N TRP A 46 -32.53 7.06 -11.92
CA TRP A 46 -33.76 6.89 -11.13
C TRP A 46 -33.80 7.75 -9.85
N LEU A 47 -32.74 8.48 -9.51
CA LEU A 47 -32.69 9.37 -8.33
C LEU A 47 -33.33 10.74 -8.56
N ASP A 48 -33.53 11.13 -9.83
CA ASP A 48 -34.11 12.41 -10.22
C ASP A 48 -35.30 12.21 -11.18
N ASP A 49 -36.00 13.29 -11.54
CA ASP A 49 -37.13 13.28 -12.48
C ASP A 49 -36.75 13.89 -13.86
N ASP A 50 -35.47 14.16 -14.15
CA ASP A 50 -35.01 14.73 -15.43
C ASP A 50 -35.16 13.73 -16.58
N MET A 51 -35.99 14.09 -17.57
CA MET A 51 -36.28 13.25 -18.73
C MET A 51 -35.17 13.27 -19.79
N ASN A 52 -34.17 14.16 -19.66
CA ASN A 52 -32.94 14.10 -20.47
C ASN A 52 -31.89 13.14 -19.87
N ASN A 53 -32.10 12.71 -18.64
CA ASN A 53 -31.27 11.75 -17.93
C ASN A 53 -32.03 10.42 -17.78
N LEU A 54 -31.83 9.49 -18.73
CA LEU A 54 -32.47 8.18 -18.75
C LEU A 54 -31.45 7.07 -18.48
N VAL A 55 -31.89 5.98 -17.82
CA VAL A 55 -31.06 4.78 -17.66
C VAL A 55 -30.69 4.25 -19.04
N ARG A 56 -29.40 4.08 -19.30
CA ARG A 56 -28.88 3.61 -20.59
C ARG A 56 -28.81 2.08 -20.63
N ASN A 57 -28.95 1.52 -21.83
CA ASN A 57 -28.68 0.10 -22.07
C ASN A 57 -27.23 -0.24 -21.78
N SER A 58 -27.01 -1.42 -21.17
CA SER A 58 -25.70 -2.02 -20.94
C SER A 58 -25.70 -3.44 -21.52
N TRP A 59 -24.95 -3.63 -22.61
CA TRP A 59 -24.85 -4.91 -23.35
C TRP A 59 -23.59 -5.71 -22.97
N MET A 60 -23.14 -5.60 -21.72
CA MET A 60 -21.99 -6.35 -21.21
C MET A 60 -22.39 -7.78 -20.82
N PRO A 61 -21.52 -8.80 -21.02
CA PRO A 61 -21.81 -10.20 -20.63
C PRO A 61 -22.29 -10.35 -19.18
N ALA A 62 -21.73 -9.55 -18.27
CA ALA A 62 -22.12 -9.53 -16.85
C ALA A 62 -23.58 -9.12 -16.62
N ASN A 63 -24.22 -8.39 -17.55
CA ASN A 63 -25.61 -7.95 -17.41
C ASN A 63 -26.63 -9.00 -17.92
N PHE A 64 -26.21 -10.07 -18.60
CA PHE A 64 -27.08 -11.14 -19.12
C PHE A 64 -27.47 -12.15 -18.02
N GLN A 65 -28.00 -11.65 -16.91
CA GLN A 65 -28.48 -12.44 -15.78
C GLN A 65 -29.59 -11.68 -15.03
N TYR A 66 -30.29 -12.38 -14.14
CA TYR A 66 -31.27 -11.76 -13.25
C TYR A 66 -30.59 -11.00 -12.11
N ILE A 67 -31.03 -9.77 -11.87
CA ILE A 67 -30.51 -8.86 -10.84
C ILE A 67 -31.68 -8.20 -10.14
N ASP A 68 -31.59 -8.04 -8.83
CA ASP A 68 -32.50 -7.20 -8.07
C ASP A 68 -31.89 -5.81 -7.92
N VAL A 69 -32.60 -4.78 -8.36
CA VAL A 69 -32.24 -3.39 -8.10
C VAL A 69 -33.20 -2.82 -7.07
N THR A 70 -32.68 -2.49 -5.87
CA THR A 70 -33.47 -1.99 -4.75
C THR A 70 -33.42 -0.47 -4.69
N LEU A 71 -34.58 0.18 -4.71
CA LEU A 71 -34.78 1.62 -4.68
C LEU A 71 -35.36 2.02 -3.31
N LYS A 72 -34.54 2.64 -2.46
CA LYS A 72 -34.96 3.05 -1.10
C LYS A 72 -35.85 4.28 -1.16
N LEU A 73 -37.02 4.22 -0.52
CA LEU A 73 -37.96 5.34 -0.45
C LEU A 73 -37.60 6.29 0.70
N ALA A 74 -37.88 7.58 0.51
CA ALA A 74 -37.65 8.61 1.53
C ALA A 74 -38.51 8.42 2.79
N ALA A 75 -39.65 7.73 2.68
CA ALA A 75 -40.52 7.38 3.78
C ALA A 75 -41.24 6.05 3.48
N THR A 76 -41.62 5.33 4.54
CA THR A 76 -42.53 4.19 4.39
C THR A 76 -43.86 4.67 3.82
N THR A 77 -44.24 4.07 2.70
CA THR A 77 -45.30 4.56 1.84
C THR A 77 -46.33 3.47 1.63
N THR A 78 -47.60 3.77 1.89
CA THR A 78 -48.69 2.96 1.36
C THR A 78 -48.80 3.28 -0.13
N LEU A 79 -48.29 2.39 -0.97
CA LEU A 79 -48.20 2.59 -2.42
C LEU A 79 -49.60 2.69 -3.02
N SER A 80 -49.79 3.71 -3.85
CA SER A 80 -50.96 3.83 -4.73
C SER A 80 -50.62 3.34 -6.13
N ARG A 81 -49.49 3.81 -6.69
CA ARG A 81 -49.00 3.39 -8.01
C ARG A 81 -47.51 3.64 -8.20
N LEU A 82 -46.97 2.95 -9.18
CA LEU A 82 -45.70 3.26 -9.83
C LEU A 82 -46.00 3.80 -11.23
N SER A 83 -45.28 4.82 -11.66
CA SER A 83 -45.26 5.28 -13.05
C SER A 83 -43.92 4.87 -13.63
N LEU A 84 -43.92 4.14 -14.74
CA LEU A 84 -42.75 3.51 -15.32
C LEU A 84 -42.57 4.06 -16.74
N PHE A 85 -41.46 4.73 -17.03
CA PHE A 85 -41.26 5.30 -18.36
C PHE A 85 -40.74 4.21 -19.31
N ASP A 86 -41.58 3.90 -20.28
CA ASP A 86 -41.29 2.99 -21.36
C ASP A 86 -40.75 3.78 -22.55
N TYR A 87 -39.52 3.49 -22.97
CA TYR A 87 -38.81 4.29 -23.95
C TYR A 87 -38.30 3.45 -25.11
N GLU A 88 -37.66 2.31 -24.85
CA GLU A 88 -37.16 1.42 -25.89
C GLU A 88 -37.12 -0.05 -25.44
N GLY A 89 -37.36 -0.95 -26.40
CA GLY A 89 -37.28 -2.40 -26.22
C GLY A 89 -38.59 -3.04 -25.74
N VAL A 90 -38.89 -4.24 -26.26
CA VAL A 90 -40.04 -5.07 -25.84
C VAL A 90 -39.50 -6.41 -25.34
N PHE A 91 -39.87 -6.80 -24.13
CA PHE A 91 -39.21 -7.84 -23.35
C PHE A 91 -40.20 -8.90 -22.82
N THR A 92 -41.15 -9.33 -23.64
CA THR A 92 -42.24 -10.24 -23.24
C THR A 92 -41.76 -11.63 -22.77
N ALA A 93 -40.58 -12.08 -23.18
CA ALA A 93 -40.01 -13.35 -22.75
C ALA A 93 -39.37 -13.30 -21.33
N GLN A 94 -38.90 -12.12 -20.91
CA GLN A 94 -38.20 -11.92 -19.63
C GLN A 94 -38.56 -10.55 -19.04
N PRO A 95 -39.84 -10.26 -18.74
CA PRO A 95 -40.25 -8.96 -18.25
C PRO A 95 -39.64 -8.67 -16.87
N ALA A 96 -39.48 -7.39 -16.54
CA ALA A 96 -39.08 -6.99 -15.20
C ALA A 96 -40.21 -7.29 -14.21
N LEU A 97 -39.91 -7.96 -13.10
CA LEU A 97 -40.86 -8.13 -12.00
C LEU A 97 -40.63 -7.04 -10.96
N ILE A 98 -41.69 -6.33 -10.59
CA ILE A 98 -41.60 -5.19 -9.69
C ILE A 98 -42.28 -5.52 -8.36
N TYR A 99 -41.53 -5.39 -7.28
CA TYR A 99 -41.97 -5.69 -5.92
C TYR A 99 -41.97 -4.43 -5.06
N ALA A 100 -42.92 -4.35 -4.16
CA ALA A 100 -42.86 -3.50 -2.98
C ALA A 100 -42.15 -4.27 -1.86
N GLN A 101 -41.22 -3.62 -1.15
CA GLN A 101 -40.50 -4.22 -0.05
C GLN A 101 -40.75 -3.44 1.25
N ARG A 102 -41.00 -4.17 2.34
CA ARG A 102 -41.06 -3.64 3.71
C ARG A 102 -40.18 -4.50 4.61
N GLY A 103 -39.07 -3.95 5.09
CA GLY A 103 -38.01 -4.72 5.73
C GLY A 103 -37.51 -5.83 4.80
N THR A 104 -37.69 -7.09 5.19
CA THR A 104 -37.30 -8.27 4.39
C THR A 104 -38.45 -8.86 3.58
N GLN A 105 -39.69 -8.41 3.76
CA GLN A 105 -40.85 -8.94 3.04
C GLN A 105 -41.04 -8.24 1.70
N ARG A 106 -41.28 -9.03 0.64
CA ARG A 106 -41.55 -8.56 -0.72
C ARG A 106 -42.96 -8.94 -1.16
N THR A 107 -43.66 -7.99 -1.74
CA THR A 107 -45.00 -8.16 -2.33
C THR A 107 -44.92 -7.80 -3.80
N LEU A 108 -45.25 -8.74 -4.69
CA LEU A 108 -45.26 -8.49 -6.14
C LEU A 108 -46.37 -7.48 -6.49
N ILE A 109 -46.00 -6.42 -7.21
CA ILE A 109 -46.92 -5.39 -7.70
C ILE A 109 -47.34 -5.70 -9.14
N GLY A 110 -46.42 -6.16 -9.98
CA GLY A 110 -46.70 -6.55 -11.36
C GLY A 110 -45.45 -6.77 -12.19
N SER A 111 -45.64 -6.94 -13.50
CA SER A 111 -44.58 -7.08 -14.49
C SER A 111 -44.54 -5.89 -15.45
N PHE A 112 -43.34 -5.50 -15.88
CA PHE A 112 -43.11 -4.51 -16.92
C PHE A 112 -42.41 -5.16 -18.10
N ASP A 113 -43.03 -5.13 -19.28
CA ASP A 113 -42.57 -5.82 -20.48
C ASP A 113 -42.08 -4.86 -21.59
N GLY A 114 -42.13 -3.54 -21.39
CA GLY A 114 -41.71 -2.58 -22.40
C GLY A 114 -42.60 -2.56 -23.65
N ALA A 115 -43.84 -3.06 -23.58
CA ALA A 115 -44.69 -3.18 -24.78
C ALA A 115 -45.18 -1.83 -25.33
N GLN A 116 -45.01 -0.73 -24.61
CA GLN A 116 -45.36 0.61 -25.05
C GLN A 116 -44.10 1.35 -25.54
N TYR A 117 -44.26 2.51 -26.18
CA TYR A 117 -43.11 3.28 -26.66
C TYR A 117 -43.25 4.76 -26.33
N ASN A 118 -42.20 5.30 -25.69
CA ASN A 118 -42.08 6.70 -25.32
C ASN A 118 -43.27 7.23 -24.50
N VAL A 119 -43.71 6.46 -23.51
CA VAL A 119 -44.88 6.76 -22.68
C VAL A 119 -44.68 6.31 -21.23
N TRP A 120 -45.33 7.00 -20.30
CA TRP A 120 -45.42 6.55 -18.91
C TRP A 120 -46.52 5.49 -18.76
N VAL A 121 -46.14 4.33 -18.22
CA VAL A 121 -47.03 3.22 -17.90
C VAL A 121 -47.29 3.22 -16.39
N ASP A 122 -48.54 3.46 -15.99
CA ASP A 122 -48.92 3.43 -14.58
C ASP A 122 -49.29 1.99 -14.14
N MET A 123 -48.55 1.49 -13.15
CA MET A 123 -48.78 0.22 -12.48
C MET A 123 -49.40 0.49 -11.11
N LYS A 124 -50.69 0.18 -10.95
CA LYS A 124 -51.42 0.38 -9.69
C LYS A 124 -51.13 -0.74 -8.69
N ALA A 125 -51.00 -0.39 -7.41
CA ALA A 125 -51.01 -1.39 -6.36
C ALA A 125 -52.43 -1.96 -6.23
N SER A 126 -52.59 -3.28 -6.36
CA SER A 126 -53.89 -3.97 -6.34
C SER A 126 -54.52 -4.05 -4.93
N SER A 127 -53.78 -3.70 -3.89
CA SER A 127 -54.22 -3.59 -2.49
C SER A 127 -53.35 -2.57 -1.75
N PRO A 128 -53.75 -2.06 -0.56
CA PRO A 128 -52.88 -1.20 0.25
C PRO A 128 -51.59 -1.94 0.64
N VAL A 129 -50.51 -1.70 -0.08
CA VAL A 129 -49.18 -2.29 0.18
C VAL A 129 -48.27 -1.21 0.74
N THR A 130 -47.75 -1.43 1.94
CA THR A 130 -46.75 -0.54 2.53
C THR A 130 -45.35 -0.95 2.09
N ALA A 131 -44.53 0.03 1.71
CA ALA A 131 -43.18 -0.19 1.21
C ALA A 131 -42.20 0.83 1.81
N ASP A 132 -41.02 0.39 2.22
CA ASP A 132 -39.84 1.23 2.47
C ASP A 132 -38.84 1.21 1.29
N ALA A 133 -39.01 0.28 0.34
CA ALA A 133 -38.27 0.21 -0.90
C ALA A 133 -39.11 -0.39 -2.05
N ILE A 134 -38.73 -0.09 -3.29
CA ILE A 134 -39.18 -0.81 -4.49
C ILE A 134 -38.04 -1.71 -4.96
N VAL A 135 -38.33 -2.92 -5.41
CA VAL A 135 -37.33 -3.83 -5.99
C VAL A 135 -37.71 -4.15 -7.43
N ILE A 136 -36.79 -3.90 -8.35
CA ILE A 136 -36.92 -4.26 -9.76
C ILE A 136 -36.06 -5.49 -10.01
N HIS A 137 -36.71 -6.64 -10.18
CA HIS A 137 -36.08 -7.88 -10.58
C HIS A 137 -36.05 -7.96 -12.11
N LYS A 138 -34.87 -7.77 -12.70
CA LYS A 138 -34.68 -7.59 -14.15
C LYS A 138 -33.65 -8.54 -14.72
N PHE A 139 -33.82 -8.89 -16.00
CA PHE A 139 -32.80 -9.54 -16.81
C PHE A 139 -32.25 -8.53 -17.82
N CYS A 140 -30.93 -8.34 -17.87
CA CYS A 140 -30.27 -7.43 -18.84
C CYS A 140 -30.91 -6.03 -18.94
N ASN A 141 -31.32 -5.57 -20.12
CA ASN A 141 -31.89 -4.23 -20.32
C ASN A 141 -33.41 -4.17 -20.17
N ASN A 142 -34.03 -5.23 -19.64
CA ASN A 142 -35.47 -5.36 -19.52
C ASN A 142 -35.93 -4.57 -18.29
N ILE A 143 -36.00 -3.25 -18.39
CA ILE A 143 -36.33 -2.32 -17.31
C ILE A 143 -37.06 -1.09 -17.82
N PRO A 144 -37.83 -0.40 -16.97
CA PRO A 144 -38.27 0.96 -17.25
C PRO A 144 -37.08 1.92 -17.15
N VAL A 145 -36.88 2.81 -18.13
CA VAL A 145 -35.71 3.71 -18.11
C VAL A 145 -35.86 4.87 -17.12
N LYS A 146 -37.08 5.05 -16.57
CA LYS A 146 -37.40 5.98 -15.46
C LYS A 146 -38.52 5.40 -14.59
N ILE A 147 -38.50 5.72 -13.29
CA ILE A 147 -39.54 5.27 -12.35
C ILE A 147 -39.97 6.41 -11.41
N LYS A 148 -41.29 6.53 -11.21
CA LYS A 148 -41.90 7.39 -10.21
C LYS A 148 -42.77 6.57 -9.28
N VAL A 149 -42.60 6.79 -7.99
CA VAL A 149 -43.33 6.16 -6.88
C VAL A 149 -44.33 7.16 -6.30
N PHE A 150 -45.57 6.70 -6.12
CA PHE A 150 -46.65 7.47 -5.53
C PHE A 150 -47.37 6.67 -4.43
N GLY A 151 -47.86 7.38 -3.42
CA GLY A 151 -48.62 6.77 -2.33
C GLY A 151 -49.01 7.78 -1.26
N VAL A 152 -49.42 7.29 -0.09
CA VAL A 152 -49.68 8.11 1.10
C VAL A 152 -48.57 7.81 2.10
N ALA A 153 -47.85 8.85 2.55
CA ALA A 153 -46.83 8.71 3.59
C ALA A 153 -47.50 8.23 4.88
N GLY A 154 -47.10 7.06 5.37
CA GLY A 154 -47.62 6.52 6.62
C GLY A 154 -47.11 7.34 7.81
N ALA A 155 -47.97 7.56 8.82
CA ALA A 155 -47.51 8.07 10.12
C ALA A 155 -46.41 7.15 10.66
N THR A 156 -45.29 7.74 11.05
CA THR A 156 -44.12 7.05 11.63
C THR A 156 -44.47 6.49 13.01
N THR A 157 -45.07 5.30 13.05
CA THR A 157 -45.05 4.46 14.25
C THR A 157 -43.98 3.40 14.07
N THR A 158 -42.72 3.82 14.18
CA THR A 158 -41.68 2.88 14.60
C THR A 158 -42.11 2.43 16.01
N PRO A 159 -42.38 1.14 16.26
CA PRO A 159 -42.55 0.67 17.63
C PRO A 159 -41.32 1.14 18.42
N ALA A 160 -41.52 1.73 19.60
CA ALA A 160 -40.39 2.13 20.42
C ALA A 160 -39.45 0.91 20.56
N PRO A 161 -38.15 1.05 20.23
CA PRO A 161 -37.24 -0.08 20.27
C PRO A 161 -37.24 -0.67 21.67
N VAL A 162 -37.37 -1.99 21.76
CA VAL A 162 -37.40 -2.71 23.03
C VAL A 162 -35.97 -3.05 23.47
N ALA A 163 -35.73 -3.21 24.76
CA ALA A 163 -34.41 -3.60 25.25
C ALA A 163 -34.06 -5.03 24.79
N ALA A 164 -32.88 -5.23 24.18
CA ALA A 164 -32.35 -6.56 23.90
C ALA A 164 -31.71 -7.15 25.16
N THR A 165 -31.90 -8.46 25.39
CA THR A 165 -31.21 -9.17 26.48
C THR A 165 -29.90 -9.75 25.94
N LEU A 166 -28.79 -9.03 26.13
CA LEU A 166 -27.45 -9.51 25.81
C LEU A 166 -26.86 -10.25 27.03
N ARG A 167 -26.54 -11.54 26.86
CA ARG A 167 -25.92 -12.38 27.90
C ARG A 167 -24.48 -12.68 27.50
N PHE A 168 -23.55 -12.33 28.38
CA PHE A 168 -22.14 -12.70 28.27
C PHE A 168 -21.73 -13.40 29.56
N GLY A 169 -21.44 -14.71 29.47
CA GLY A 169 -21.13 -15.56 30.62
C GLY A 169 -19.74 -15.27 31.20
N PRO A 170 -19.49 -15.57 32.49
CA PRO A 170 -18.22 -15.29 33.15
C PRO A 170 -17.04 -15.96 32.44
N LEU A 171 -15.92 -15.25 32.39
CA LEU A 171 -14.68 -15.75 31.77
C LEU A 171 -13.81 -16.43 32.83
N ALA A 172 -13.28 -17.61 32.50
CA ALA A 172 -12.32 -18.30 33.36
C ALA A 172 -11.01 -17.51 33.46
N THR A 173 -10.34 -17.60 34.62
CA THR A 173 -8.97 -17.06 34.79
C THR A 173 -8.02 -17.72 33.79
N LYS A 174 -7.11 -16.93 33.24
CA LYS A 174 -6.09 -17.35 32.29
C LYS A 174 -4.70 -17.13 32.86
N THR A 175 -3.70 -17.70 32.22
CA THR A 175 -2.28 -17.47 32.52
C THR A 175 -1.59 -16.91 31.27
N VAL A 176 -0.59 -16.05 31.44
CA VAL A 176 0.25 -15.58 30.32
C VAL A 176 0.84 -16.79 29.59
N GLY A 177 0.56 -16.90 28.29
CA GLY A 177 0.94 -18.04 27.45
C GLY A 177 -0.21 -19.00 27.11
N ASP A 178 -1.39 -18.86 27.72
CA ASP A 178 -2.58 -19.61 27.32
C ASP A 178 -2.97 -19.30 25.87
N ALA A 179 -3.37 -20.33 25.12
CA ALA A 179 -3.83 -20.19 23.74
C ALA A 179 -5.06 -19.26 23.62
N PRO A 180 -5.25 -18.58 22.47
CA PRO A 180 -6.44 -17.80 22.21
C PRO A 180 -7.72 -18.61 22.39
N PHE A 181 -8.78 -17.97 22.88
CA PHE A 181 -10.07 -18.62 23.13
C PHE A 181 -11.22 -17.80 22.58
N ALA A 182 -12.28 -18.47 22.15
CA ALA A 182 -13.45 -17.82 21.56
C ALA A 182 -14.25 -17.03 22.61
N LEU A 183 -14.69 -15.84 22.22
CA LEU A 183 -15.65 -15.05 22.99
C LEU A 183 -17.04 -15.31 22.45
N VAL A 184 -17.93 -15.78 23.32
CA VAL A 184 -19.31 -16.12 22.95
C VAL A 184 -20.28 -15.37 23.86
N ALA A 185 -21.18 -14.62 23.23
CA ALA A 185 -22.29 -13.95 23.87
C ALA A 185 -23.54 -14.18 23.03
N THR A 186 -24.70 -14.17 23.67
CA THR A 186 -25.99 -14.42 23.02
C THR A 186 -26.90 -13.21 23.21
N SER A 187 -27.71 -12.86 22.22
CA SER A 187 -28.68 -11.77 22.31
C SER A 187 -30.04 -12.18 21.77
N THR A 188 -31.11 -11.57 22.30
CA THR A 188 -32.46 -11.66 21.71
C THR A 188 -32.60 -10.83 20.43
N ASN A 189 -31.66 -9.91 20.15
CA ASN A 189 -31.61 -9.15 18.90
C ASN A 189 -30.72 -9.88 17.88
N ALA A 190 -31.35 -10.44 16.85
CA ALA A 190 -30.66 -11.12 15.75
C ALA A 190 -30.35 -10.21 14.54
N LEU A 191 -30.70 -8.91 14.59
CA LEU A 191 -30.61 -7.99 13.46
C LEU A 191 -29.26 -7.28 13.33
N THR A 192 -28.50 -7.25 14.42
CA THR A 192 -27.19 -6.60 14.47
C THR A 192 -26.18 -7.54 15.11
N PRO A 193 -24.96 -7.65 14.59
CA PRO A 193 -23.96 -8.57 15.14
C PRO A 193 -23.49 -8.12 16.54
N ILE A 194 -23.07 -9.10 17.35
CA ILE A 194 -22.37 -8.82 18.61
C ILE A 194 -20.90 -8.60 18.30
N THR A 195 -20.32 -7.57 18.92
CA THR A 195 -18.90 -7.22 18.84
C THR A 195 -18.27 -7.31 20.23
N PHE A 196 -16.96 -7.51 20.30
CA PHE A 196 -16.24 -7.58 21.56
C PHE A 196 -15.06 -6.60 21.58
N ALA A 197 -14.79 -6.05 22.77
CA ALA A 197 -13.65 -5.18 23.00
C ALA A 197 -13.01 -5.50 24.36
N SER A 198 -11.72 -5.21 24.49
CA SER A 198 -10.98 -5.26 25.75
C SER A 198 -10.71 -3.85 26.25
N SER A 199 -10.83 -3.62 27.56
CA SER A 199 -10.43 -2.35 28.19
C SER A 199 -8.91 -2.15 28.22
N ASP A 200 -8.14 -3.24 28.10
CA ASP A 200 -6.68 -3.21 28.12
C ASP A 200 -6.11 -4.29 27.19
N ALA A 201 -5.71 -3.86 25.99
CA ALA A 201 -5.12 -4.74 24.99
C ALA A 201 -3.70 -5.23 25.36
N SER A 202 -3.05 -4.62 26.35
CA SER A 202 -1.75 -5.10 26.87
C SER A 202 -1.89 -6.31 27.81
N VAL A 203 -3.09 -6.54 28.35
CA VAL A 203 -3.43 -7.71 29.17
C VAL A 203 -4.10 -8.78 28.30
N VAL A 204 -5.16 -8.43 27.58
CA VAL A 204 -5.85 -9.31 26.62
C VAL A 204 -6.30 -8.53 25.40
N SER A 205 -5.90 -8.97 24.21
CA SER A 205 -6.38 -8.41 22.93
C SER A 205 -7.58 -9.19 22.41
N VAL A 206 -8.47 -8.52 21.68
CA VAL A 206 -9.71 -9.11 21.14
C VAL A 206 -9.81 -8.78 19.65
N ALA A 207 -10.01 -9.80 18.82
CA ALA A 207 -10.12 -9.63 17.37
C ALA A 207 -11.04 -10.70 16.75
N GLN A 208 -11.51 -10.45 15.53
CA GLN A 208 -12.29 -11.42 14.76
C GLN A 208 -11.35 -12.29 13.91
N SER A 209 -11.51 -13.61 13.97
CA SER A 209 -10.80 -14.56 13.12
C SER A 209 -11.27 -14.45 11.66
N SER A 210 -10.48 -15.03 10.74
CA SER A 210 -10.86 -15.18 9.32
C SER A 210 -12.19 -15.94 9.10
N ALA A 211 -12.58 -16.80 10.05
CA ALA A 211 -13.85 -17.52 10.05
C ALA A 211 -15.01 -16.73 10.69
N GLY A 212 -14.84 -15.44 10.98
CA GLY A 212 -15.88 -14.56 11.52
C GLY A 212 -16.17 -14.70 13.01
N THR A 213 -15.44 -15.56 13.74
CA THR A 213 -15.59 -15.75 15.19
C THR A 213 -14.71 -14.78 15.98
N TRP A 214 -15.22 -14.19 17.06
CA TRP A 214 -14.44 -13.34 17.97
C TRP A 214 -13.54 -14.19 18.89
N GLN A 215 -12.27 -13.81 19.01
CA GLN A 215 -11.29 -14.46 19.86
C GLN A 215 -10.60 -13.46 20.79
N ALA A 216 -10.33 -13.89 22.03
CA ALA A 216 -9.49 -13.20 22.99
C ALA A 216 -8.11 -13.88 23.03
N THR A 217 -7.04 -13.08 22.95
CA THR A 217 -5.65 -13.54 23.03
C THR A 217 -5.01 -12.95 24.27
N VAL A 218 -4.40 -13.80 25.10
CA VAL A 218 -3.70 -13.37 26.31
C VAL A 218 -2.37 -12.72 25.94
N VAL A 219 -2.12 -11.49 26.42
CA VAL A 219 -0.94 -10.68 26.08
C VAL A 219 -0.02 -10.47 27.29
N GLY A 220 -0.59 -10.18 28.46
CA GLY A 220 0.17 -9.85 29.66
C GLY A 220 -0.61 -10.17 30.94
N ALA A 221 0.10 -10.28 32.06
CA ALA A 221 -0.52 -10.52 33.36
C ALA A 221 -1.25 -9.27 33.84
N GLY A 222 -2.44 -9.43 34.40
CA GLY A 222 -3.28 -8.32 34.84
C GLY A 222 -4.76 -8.65 34.76
N THR A 223 -5.60 -7.64 34.83
CA THR A 223 -7.06 -7.79 34.70
C THR A 223 -7.55 -6.89 33.57
N ALA A 224 -8.33 -7.45 32.65
CA ALA A 224 -9.01 -6.70 31.60
C ALA A 224 -10.53 -6.90 31.71
N ILE A 225 -11.31 -5.85 31.40
CA ILE A 225 -12.76 -5.96 31.23
C ILE A 225 -13.01 -6.24 29.75
N ILE A 226 -13.62 -7.38 29.45
CA ILE A 226 -14.09 -7.72 28.11
C ILE A 226 -15.55 -7.31 28.01
N THR A 227 -15.88 -6.49 27.03
CA THR A 227 -17.23 -5.97 26.80
C THR A 227 -17.80 -6.53 25.51
N ALA A 228 -18.91 -7.26 25.61
CA ALA A 228 -19.75 -7.61 24.47
C ALA A 228 -20.72 -6.45 24.22
N SER A 229 -20.78 -5.96 22.98
CA SER A 229 -21.59 -4.81 22.57
C SER A 229 -22.41 -5.14 21.33
N GLN A 230 -23.66 -4.68 21.33
CA GLN A 230 -24.57 -4.80 20.21
C GLN A 230 -25.24 -3.45 19.93
N ALA A 231 -25.14 -2.98 18.68
CA ALA A 231 -25.65 -1.68 18.27
C ALA A 231 -27.19 -1.62 18.30
N ALA A 232 -27.74 -0.41 18.43
CA ALA A 232 -29.18 -0.19 18.30
C ALA A 232 -29.67 -0.49 16.87
N SER A 233 -30.91 -0.91 16.75
CA SER A 233 -31.61 -1.09 15.47
C SER A 233 -32.94 -0.34 15.49
N SER A 234 -33.71 -0.45 14.40
CA SER A 234 -35.07 0.08 14.35
C SER A 234 -36.05 -0.62 15.29
N THR A 235 -35.69 -1.75 15.88
CA THR A 235 -36.56 -2.56 16.75
C THR A 235 -35.98 -2.82 18.15
N TYR A 236 -34.66 -2.68 18.33
CA TYR A 236 -33.99 -2.93 19.60
C TYR A 236 -33.08 -1.77 20.02
N LEU A 237 -33.06 -1.46 21.32
CA LEU A 237 -32.07 -0.56 21.90
C LEU A 237 -30.68 -1.21 21.90
N ALA A 238 -29.63 -0.40 21.94
CA ALA A 238 -28.27 -0.91 22.12
C ALA A 238 -28.15 -1.68 23.45
N ALA A 239 -27.37 -2.75 23.44
CA ALA A 239 -27.14 -3.59 24.62
C ALA A 239 -25.65 -3.86 24.79
N SER A 240 -25.20 -3.92 26.05
CA SER A 240 -23.83 -4.32 26.38
C SER A 240 -23.80 -5.17 27.64
N ALA A 241 -22.81 -6.05 27.73
CA ALA A 241 -22.55 -6.90 28.88
C ALA A 241 -21.04 -7.07 29.03
N SER A 242 -20.52 -6.98 30.26
CA SER A 242 -19.08 -7.00 30.52
C SER A 242 -18.70 -8.11 31.48
N GLN A 243 -17.52 -8.68 31.28
CA GLN A 243 -16.93 -9.70 32.15
C GLN A 243 -15.46 -9.37 32.43
N ILE A 244 -15.05 -9.55 33.68
CA ILE A 244 -13.65 -9.38 34.07
C ILE A 244 -12.90 -10.65 33.70
N LEU A 245 -11.79 -10.49 33.00
CA LEU A 245 -10.83 -11.53 32.70
C LEU A 245 -9.56 -11.28 33.51
N THR A 246 -9.24 -12.20 34.40
CA THR A 246 -7.98 -12.18 35.16
C THR A 246 -6.96 -13.04 34.44
N VAL A 247 -5.79 -12.47 34.18
CA VAL A 247 -4.63 -13.16 33.63
C VAL A 247 -3.53 -13.19 34.69
N GLN A 248 -3.18 -14.39 35.15
CA GLN A 248 -2.09 -14.60 36.09
C GLN A 248 -0.75 -14.57 35.35
N ALA A 249 0.29 -14.05 36.00
CA ALA A 249 1.65 -14.17 35.51
C ALA A 249 2.03 -15.66 35.42
N ALA A 250 2.75 -16.04 34.38
CA ALA A 250 3.34 -17.37 34.30
C ALA A 250 4.20 -17.60 35.56
N THR A 251 3.90 -18.64 36.33
CA THR A 251 4.70 -18.96 37.51
C THR A 251 6.07 -19.42 37.03
N THR A 252 7.09 -18.65 37.36
CA THR A 252 8.49 -19.02 37.14
C THR A 252 8.84 -20.19 38.07
N PRO A 253 9.34 -21.33 37.54
CA PRO A 253 10.08 -22.26 38.37
C PRO A 253 11.36 -21.58 38.88
N ALA A 254 11.82 -21.97 40.07
CA ALA A 254 13.04 -21.50 40.73
C ALA A 254 14.29 -21.54 39.82
N PRO A 255 15.37 -20.79 40.13
CA PRO A 255 16.53 -20.66 39.25
C PRO A 255 17.17 -22.04 39.02
N ALA A 256 17.28 -22.44 37.76
CA ALA A 256 17.97 -23.67 37.40
C ALA A 256 19.49 -23.54 37.66
N PRO A 257 20.19 -24.63 38.01
CA PRO A 257 21.64 -24.67 38.16
C PRO A 257 22.36 -24.36 36.83
N PRO A 258 23.71 -24.14 36.82
CA PRO A 258 24.45 -23.82 35.61
C PRO A 258 24.25 -24.89 34.53
N PRO A 259 24.38 -24.52 33.23
CA PRO A 259 23.81 -25.27 32.13
C PRO A 259 24.31 -26.72 32.11
N SER A 260 23.42 -27.64 32.45
CA SER A 260 23.58 -29.05 32.12
C SER A 260 23.14 -29.26 30.67
N THR A 261 24.05 -29.83 29.90
CA THR A 261 23.94 -30.19 28.49
C THR A 261 22.86 -31.26 28.23
N THR A 262 21.58 -30.92 28.27
CA THR A 262 20.53 -31.82 27.77
C THR A 262 19.42 -31.03 27.06
N PRO A 263 19.15 -31.30 25.77
CA PRO A 263 18.15 -30.59 24.97
C PRO A 263 16.74 -30.70 25.56
N GLY A 264 15.99 -29.60 25.54
CA GLY A 264 14.54 -29.62 25.72
C GLY A 264 13.92 -30.57 24.70
N GLY A 265 12.93 -31.36 25.14
CA GLY A 265 12.27 -32.37 24.31
C GLY A 265 11.76 -31.79 22.99
N PRO A 266 11.84 -32.57 21.89
CA PRO A 266 11.60 -32.08 20.56
C PRO A 266 10.13 -31.65 20.42
N GLY A 267 9.91 -30.40 19.99
CA GLY A 267 8.77 -30.19 19.09
C GLY A 267 8.97 -31.19 17.95
N THR A 268 8.02 -32.09 17.73
CA THR A 268 8.19 -33.19 16.78
C THR A 268 8.71 -32.64 15.46
N ALA A 269 9.89 -33.09 15.03
CA ALA A 269 10.51 -32.65 13.78
C ALA A 269 9.47 -32.79 12.66
N GLY A 270 9.10 -31.66 12.05
CA GLY A 270 8.00 -31.56 11.10
C GLY A 270 8.33 -30.59 9.98
N LYS A 271 7.55 -30.65 8.90
CA LYS A 271 7.67 -29.68 7.79
C LYS A 271 7.47 -28.28 8.35
N ILE A 272 8.46 -27.41 8.18
CA ILE A 272 8.41 -26.02 8.61
C ILE A 272 7.51 -25.27 7.62
N PRO A 273 6.45 -24.58 8.10
CA PRO A 273 5.58 -23.81 7.22
C PRO A 273 6.32 -22.56 6.71
N ILE A 274 6.37 -22.39 5.40
CA ILE A 274 6.91 -21.21 4.74
C ILE A 274 5.78 -20.49 4.02
N ASP A 275 5.46 -19.28 4.46
CA ASP A 275 4.54 -18.38 3.75
C ASP A 275 5.25 -17.71 2.56
N PRO A 276 4.93 -18.07 1.31
CA PRO A 276 5.69 -17.62 0.15
C PRO A 276 5.65 -16.09 -0.06
N SER A 277 4.65 -15.39 0.48
CA SER A 277 4.47 -13.94 0.31
C SER A 277 5.49 -13.09 1.09
N ARG A 278 6.18 -13.71 2.06
CA ARG A 278 7.18 -13.03 2.90
C ARG A 278 8.55 -12.90 2.25
N TRP A 279 8.81 -13.67 1.19
CA TRP A 279 10.04 -13.51 0.41
C TRP A 279 10.08 -12.12 -0.25
N TYR A 280 11.24 -11.48 -0.18
CA TYR A 280 11.54 -10.30 -0.99
C TYR A 280 12.84 -10.52 -1.75
N GLN A 281 12.95 -9.93 -2.93
CA GLN A 281 14.09 -10.16 -3.83
C GLN A 281 14.88 -8.88 -4.07
N LEU A 282 16.21 -8.99 -4.11
CA LEU A 282 17.11 -7.86 -4.38
C LEU A 282 17.50 -7.80 -5.86
N THR A 283 16.49 -7.64 -6.71
CA THR A 283 16.68 -7.56 -8.16
C THR A 283 15.54 -6.78 -8.81
N ASN A 284 15.69 -6.44 -10.08
CA ASN A 284 14.61 -5.89 -10.92
C ASN A 284 13.78 -6.98 -11.62
N ALA A 285 13.96 -8.26 -11.24
CA ALA A 285 13.17 -9.35 -11.79
C ALA A 285 11.67 -9.16 -11.46
N PRO A 286 10.76 -9.29 -12.44
CA PRO A 286 9.34 -9.02 -12.24
C PRO A 286 8.58 -10.15 -11.53
N ASN A 287 9.15 -11.35 -11.43
CA ASN A 287 8.46 -12.54 -10.95
C ASN A 287 8.94 -12.94 -9.56
N THR A 288 8.04 -13.52 -8.76
CA THR A 288 8.33 -14.00 -7.40
C THR A 288 8.89 -15.43 -7.42
N ILE A 289 9.48 -15.83 -6.29
CA ILE A 289 9.91 -17.21 -6.04
C ILE A 289 8.87 -18.01 -5.23
N ALA A 290 7.61 -17.55 -5.20
CA ALA A 290 6.55 -18.21 -4.45
C ALA A 290 6.32 -19.69 -4.84
N PRO A 291 6.44 -20.09 -6.14
CA PRO A 291 6.26 -21.49 -6.54
C PRO A 291 7.20 -22.48 -5.85
N LEU A 292 8.35 -22.04 -5.31
CA LEU A 292 9.29 -22.92 -4.62
C LEU A 292 8.72 -23.52 -3.32
N PHE A 293 7.58 -23.03 -2.85
CA PHE A 293 6.98 -23.35 -1.56
C PHE A 293 5.46 -23.53 -1.64
N ASP A 294 4.92 -23.82 -2.83
CA ASP A 294 3.47 -23.96 -3.06
C ASP A 294 2.97 -25.40 -2.87
N GLY A 295 3.89 -26.36 -2.66
CA GLY A 295 3.60 -27.79 -2.52
C GLY A 295 3.49 -28.54 -3.85
N SER A 296 3.69 -27.87 -4.98
CA SER A 296 3.62 -28.43 -6.33
C SER A 296 5.01 -28.73 -6.88
N ILE A 297 5.33 -30.01 -6.99
CA ILE A 297 6.56 -30.48 -7.65
C ILE A 297 6.59 -30.20 -9.16
N THR A 298 5.48 -29.74 -9.75
CA THR A 298 5.34 -29.46 -11.20
C THR A 298 5.35 -27.96 -11.53
N THR A 299 5.23 -27.08 -10.55
CA THR A 299 5.20 -25.63 -10.80
C THR A 299 6.62 -25.08 -10.71
N ALA A 300 7.25 -24.78 -11.84
CA ALA A 300 8.56 -24.14 -11.83
C ALA A 300 8.47 -22.65 -11.47
N ALA A 301 9.45 -22.15 -10.70
CA ALA A 301 9.63 -20.72 -10.50
C ALA A 301 10.25 -20.10 -11.76
N THR A 302 9.46 -19.34 -12.53
CA THR A 302 9.98 -18.59 -13.67
C THR A 302 10.52 -17.26 -13.20
N ILE A 303 11.83 -17.10 -13.14
CA ILE A 303 12.43 -15.79 -12.97
C ILE A 303 12.28 -14.96 -14.24
N GLY A 304 11.82 -13.72 -14.12
CA GLY A 304 11.61 -12.89 -15.29
C GLY A 304 12.91 -12.50 -16.02
N TRP A 305 12.71 -11.80 -17.14
CA TRP A 305 13.75 -11.37 -18.07
C TRP A 305 14.31 -9.99 -17.72
N GLY A 306 15.41 -9.58 -18.38
CA GLY A 306 15.94 -8.21 -18.28
C GLY A 306 16.62 -7.87 -16.96
N LYS A 307 17.14 -8.86 -16.24
CA LYS A 307 17.82 -8.67 -14.95
C LYS A 307 19.12 -7.86 -15.11
N VAL A 308 19.29 -6.84 -14.29
CA VAL A 308 20.52 -6.04 -14.18
C VAL A 308 21.58 -6.77 -13.34
N ILE A 309 21.12 -7.54 -12.36
CA ILE A 309 21.97 -8.37 -11.52
C ILE A 309 21.69 -9.83 -11.87
N PRO A 310 22.67 -10.56 -12.44
CA PRO A 310 22.45 -11.93 -12.92
C PRO A 310 22.26 -12.92 -11.77
N THR A 311 22.99 -12.74 -10.66
CA THR A 311 22.93 -13.57 -9.45
C THR A 311 22.53 -12.70 -8.27
N TYR A 312 21.42 -13.01 -7.61
CA TYR A 312 20.88 -12.14 -6.56
C TYR A 312 20.34 -12.95 -5.38
N ASP A 313 20.20 -12.26 -4.26
CA ASP A 313 19.63 -12.81 -3.03
C ASP A 313 18.12 -12.56 -2.96
N ALA A 314 17.38 -13.57 -2.51
CA ALA A 314 16.04 -13.48 -1.98
C ALA A 314 16.07 -13.77 -0.47
N TYR A 315 15.34 -13.00 0.32
CA TYR A 315 15.37 -13.07 1.78
C TYR A 315 14.01 -13.44 2.34
N TYR A 316 14.01 -14.27 3.38
CA TYR A 316 12.86 -14.59 4.19
C TYR A 316 13.11 -14.13 5.64
N PRO A 317 12.64 -12.94 6.04
CA PRO A 317 12.79 -12.47 7.41
C PRO A 317 11.85 -13.24 8.33
N LEU A 318 12.32 -13.72 9.48
CA LEU A 318 11.46 -14.30 10.51
C LEU A 318 10.61 -13.23 11.21
N LEU A 319 9.39 -13.59 11.62
CA LEU A 319 8.47 -12.73 12.35
C LEU A 319 8.93 -12.57 13.81
N PRO A 320 8.50 -11.49 14.50
CA PRO A 320 8.67 -11.38 15.95
C PRO A 320 8.16 -12.63 16.69
N GLY A 321 9.02 -13.24 17.49
CA GLY A 321 8.71 -14.48 18.23
C GLY A 321 8.74 -15.77 17.41
N GLU A 322 8.95 -15.70 16.09
CA GLU A 322 9.15 -16.89 15.26
C GLU A 322 10.54 -17.49 15.51
N ALA A 323 10.63 -18.81 15.59
CA ALA A 323 11.90 -19.51 15.67
C ALA A 323 11.87 -20.77 14.82
N ILE A 324 12.96 -20.99 14.08
CA ILE A 324 13.17 -22.17 13.25
C ILE A 324 14.50 -22.83 13.65
N SER A 325 14.49 -24.16 13.76
CA SER A 325 15.68 -25.00 13.68
C SER A 325 15.59 -25.84 12.42
N LEU A 326 16.63 -25.86 11.60
CA LEU A 326 16.72 -26.69 10.40
C LEU A 326 17.48 -27.98 10.70
N GLU A 327 16.89 -29.12 10.35
CA GLU A 327 17.48 -30.45 10.52
C GLU A 327 17.65 -31.18 9.18
N SER A 328 16.70 -31.03 8.27
CA SER A 328 16.80 -31.59 6.92
C SER A 328 16.16 -30.67 5.88
N ILE A 329 16.68 -30.78 4.66
CA ILE A 329 16.27 -30.00 3.49
C ILE A 329 16.14 -30.96 2.33
N ARG A 330 15.10 -30.80 1.52
CA ARG A 330 15.02 -31.48 0.22
C ARG A 330 14.53 -30.53 -0.86
N PHE A 331 15.06 -30.73 -2.05
CA PHE A 331 14.74 -29.98 -3.26
C PHE A 331 14.14 -30.93 -4.28
N TYR A 332 13.03 -30.57 -4.92
CA TYR A 332 12.54 -31.33 -6.05
C TYR A 332 13.20 -30.84 -7.33
N ASP A 333 14.02 -31.69 -7.93
CA ASP A 333 14.74 -31.43 -9.16
C ASP A 333 13.82 -31.71 -10.36
N GLY A 334 12.92 -30.77 -10.62
CA GLY A 334 11.89 -30.90 -11.66
C GLY A 334 12.34 -30.42 -13.05
N GLU A 335 13.09 -29.32 -13.11
CA GLU A 335 13.57 -28.71 -14.36
C GLU A 335 14.81 -27.84 -14.10
N GLY A 336 15.68 -27.71 -15.11
CA GLY A 336 16.82 -26.80 -15.12
C GLY A 336 18.04 -27.37 -14.40
N SER A 337 19.23 -27.04 -14.91
CA SER A 337 20.51 -27.50 -14.35
C SER A 337 21.56 -26.42 -14.48
N ASN A 338 22.17 -26.00 -13.37
CA ASN A 338 23.25 -25.01 -13.38
C ASN A 338 24.39 -25.39 -12.42
N PRO A 339 25.13 -26.47 -12.70
CA PRO A 339 26.22 -26.92 -11.82
C PRO A 339 27.39 -25.92 -11.73
N SER A 340 27.55 -25.04 -12.72
CA SER A 340 28.59 -24.01 -12.73
C SER A 340 28.28 -22.82 -11.83
N ASP A 341 27.01 -22.61 -11.49
CA ASP A 341 26.55 -21.49 -10.67
C ASP A 341 25.24 -21.89 -9.94
N PRO A 342 25.35 -22.85 -8.99
CA PRO A 342 24.21 -23.50 -8.39
C PRO A 342 23.44 -22.56 -7.45
N MET A 343 22.15 -22.82 -7.28
CA MET A 343 21.40 -22.16 -6.21
C MET A 343 21.98 -22.57 -4.86
N THR A 344 22.13 -21.61 -3.95
CA THR A 344 22.45 -21.87 -2.55
C THR A 344 21.33 -21.40 -1.65
N LEU A 345 21.00 -22.20 -0.63
CA LEU A 345 20.18 -21.79 0.50
C LEU A 345 21.11 -21.59 1.69
N SER A 346 21.06 -20.39 2.25
CA SER A 346 21.79 -20.00 3.46
C SER A 346 20.81 -19.60 4.55
N VAL A 347 21.30 -19.58 5.79
CA VAL A 347 20.63 -18.92 6.91
C VAL A 347 21.46 -17.77 7.42
N ILE A 348 20.81 -16.73 7.96
CA ILE A 348 21.46 -15.70 8.76
C ILE A 348 21.01 -15.90 10.20
N THR A 349 21.97 -16.00 11.12
CA THR A 349 21.70 -16.22 12.54
C THR A 349 21.34 -14.92 13.28
N ASP A 350 20.92 -15.04 14.54
CA ASP A 350 20.71 -13.93 15.47
C ASP A 350 21.94 -13.01 15.65
N THR A 351 23.15 -13.56 15.44
CA THR A 351 24.47 -12.89 15.44
C THR A 351 24.90 -12.38 14.06
N TRP A 352 24.03 -12.40 13.06
CA TRP A 352 24.29 -11.95 11.68
C TRP A 352 25.32 -12.80 10.90
N GLN A 353 25.63 -14.00 11.37
CA GLN A 353 26.46 -14.94 10.63
C GLN A 353 25.64 -15.56 9.49
N ARG A 354 26.14 -15.45 8.25
CA ARG A 354 25.57 -16.16 7.09
C ARG A 354 26.21 -17.55 6.98
N ILE A 355 25.39 -18.59 7.00
CA ILE A 355 25.82 -19.99 6.93
C ILE A 355 25.13 -20.64 5.73
N PRO A 356 25.86 -21.07 4.69
CA PRO A 356 25.31 -21.91 3.63
C PRO A 356 24.88 -23.25 4.22
N VAL A 357 23.63 -23.65 3.99
CA VAL A 357 23.06 -24.91 4.51
C VAL A 357 22.72 -25.91 3.41
N ALA A 358 22.58 -25.46 2.16
CA ALA A 358 22.30 -26.35 1.05
C ALA A 358 22.71 -25.77 -0.31
N THR A 359 22.98 -26.65 -1.26
CA THR A 359 23.29 -26.33 -2.66
C THR A 359 22.44 -27.18 -3.59
N PHE A 360 21.85 -26.56 -4.60
CA PHE A 360 21.05 -27.21 -5.63
C PHE A 360 21.65 -26.99 -7.02
N THR A 361 22.00 -28.08 -7.70
CA THR A 361 22.62 -28.04 -9.04
C THR A 361 21.67 -28.38 -10.18
N GLY A 362 20.53 -29.04 -9.90
CA GLY A 362 19.59 -29.51 -10.93
C GLY A 362 20.11 -30.67 -11.79
N GLY A 363 20.87 -31.60 -11.19
CA GLY A 363 21.55 -32.68 -11.92
C GLY A 363 20.82 -34.03 -11.93
N GLN A 364 19.68 -34.14 -11.27
CA GLN A 364 18.98 -35.37 -10.90
C GLN A 364 17.48 -35.23 -11.23
N TYR A 365 17.14 -35.25 -12.51
CA TYR A 365 15.79 -35.00 -13.03
C TYR A 365 14.68 -35.87 -12.40
N GLN A 366 13.54 -35.24 -12.12
CA GLN A 366 12.28 -35.81 -11.59
C GLN A 366 12.42 -36.57 -10.26
N ARG A 367 13.22 -36.07 -9.32
CA ARG A 367 13.34 -36.64 -7.98
C ARG A 367 13.69 -35.62 -6.92
N TRP A 368 13.48 -36.02 -5.66
CA TRP A 368 13.96 -35.29 -4.50
C TRP A 368 15.47 -35.48 -4.31
N VAL A 369 16.18 -34.38 -4.10
CA VAL A 369 17.61 -34.35 -3.75
C VAL A 369 17.86 -33.61 -2.45
N GLY A 370 18.92 -34.01 -1.74
CA GLY A 370 19.36 -33.43 -0.48
C GLY A 370 20.18 -32.14 -0.62
N PRO A 371 20.58 -31.55 0.52
CA PRO A 371 21.29 -30.29 0.57
C PRO A 371 22.74 -30.35 0.06
N ASP A 372 23.33 -31.54 0.00
CA ASP A 372 24.68 -31.78 -0.54
C ASP A 372 24.58 -32.51 -1.88
N PRO A 373 24.94 -31.87 -3.01
CA PRO A 373 24.92 -32.50 -4.34
C PRO A 373 25.78 -33.77 -4.46
N SER A 374 26.77 -33.96 -3.59
CA SER A 374 27.59 -35.19 -3.56
C SER A 374 26.88 -36.37 -2.87
N GLN A 375 25.82 -36.10 -2.11
CA GLN A 375 24.99 -37.09 -1.40
C GLN A 375 23.49 -36.82 -1.64
N PRO A 376 22.99 -36.93 -2.88
CA PRO A 376 21.63 -36.47 -3.23
C PRO A 376 20.51 -37.22 -2.51
N ASP A 377 20.74 -38.43 -2.01
CA ASP A 377 19.75 -39.21 -1.24
C ASP A 377 19.76 -38.94 0.27
N ASN A 378 20.71 -38.14 0.75
CA ASN A 378 20.79 -37.75 2.15
C ASN A 378 20.18 -36.37 2.34
N TYR A 379 18.98 -36.29 2.90
CA TYR A 379 18.29 -35.01 3.13
C TYR A 379 18.72 -34.29 4.41
N LYS A 380 19.49 -34.94 5.29
CA LYS A 380 19.87 -34.36 6.58
C LYS A 380 20.99 -33.34 6.42
N LEU A 381 20.90 -32.27 7.20
CA LEU A 381 22.04 -31.39 7.41
C LEU A 381 23.10 -32.11 8.23
N SER A 382 24.37 -31.90 7.89
CA SER A 382 25.50 -32.42 8.66
C SER A 382 25.55 -31.83 10.07
N THR A 383 25.09 -30.59 10.22
CA THR A 383 24.91 -29.90 11.50
C THR A 383 23.57 -29.16 11.47
N PRO A 384 22.60 -29.51 12.33
CA PRO A 384 21.38 -28.73 12.47
C PRO A 384 21.68 -27.28 12.82
N VAL A 385 20.90 -26.35 12.29
CA VAL A 385 21.11 -24.91 12.54
C VAL A 385 19.88 -24.31 13.20
N SER A 386 20.07 -23.73 14.38
CA SER A 386 19.05 -23.00 15.14
C SER A 386 19.36 -21.49 15.17
N ASN A 387 18.58 -20.72 15.93
CA ASN A 387 18.76 -19.26 16.09
C ASN A 387 18.74 -18.50 14.75
N ILE A 388 17.95 -19.01 13.80
CA ILE A 388 17.80 -18.43 12.46
C ILE A 388 17.02 -17.13 12.59
N ARG A 389 17.45 -16.10 11.87
CA ARG A 389 16.79 -14.79 11.72
C ARG A 389 16.30 -14.57 10.29
N TYR A 390 17.05 -15.09 9.30
CA TYR A 390 16.65 -15.08 7.90
C TYR A 390 16.97 -16.41 7.21
N LEU A 391 16.12 -16.82 6.28
CA LEU A 391 16.54 -17.70 5.18
C LEU A 391 16.96 -16.83 3.99
N VAL A 392 17.99 -17.25 3.25
CA VAL A 392 18.49 -16.51 2.09
C VAL A 392 18.73 -17.48 0.95
N ILE A 393 18.07 -17.27 -0.18
CA ILE A 393 18.32 -18.00 -1.41
C ILE A 393 19.16 -17.12 -2.33
N THR A 394 20.30 -17.62 -2.78
CA THR A 394 21.09 -17.00 -3.84
C THR A 394 20.99 -17.86 -5.09
N ALA A 395 20.54 -17.29 -6.20
CA ALA A 395 20.52 -18.00 -7.45
C ALA A 395 20.65 -17.06 -8.65
N SER A 396 21.12 -17.63 -9.76
CA SER A 396 21.16 -16.94 -11.05
C SER A 396 19.95 -17.27 -11.89
N TRP A 397 19.76 -18.57 -12.16
CA TRP A 397 18.59 -18.99 -12.92
C TRP A 397 18.00 -20.37 -12.64
N ALA A 398 18.80 -21.36 -12.23
CA ALA A 398 18.27 -22.67 -11.90
C ALA A 398 17.70 -22.66 -10.48
N TYR A 399 16.48 -23.16 -10.35
CA TYR A 399 15.79 -23.38 -9.08
C TYR A 399 15.20 -24.79 -9.09
N PRO A 400 15.05 -25.44 -7.93
CA PRO A 400 14.17 -26.59 -7.83
C PRO A 400 12.72 -26.15 -8.11
N THR A 401 11.82 -27.09 -8.41
CA THR A 401 10.39 -26.76 -8.52
C THR A 401 9.72 -26.66 -7.15
N GLU A 402 10.25 -27.35 -6.13
CA GLU A 402 9.73 -27.29 -4.76
C GLU A 402 10.89 -27.43 -3.74
N ILE A 403 10.79 -26.74 -2.61
CA ILE A 403 11.71 -26.80 -1.48
C ILE A 403 10.93 -27.19 -0.22
N GLU A 404 11.42 -28.21 0.49
CA GLU A 404 10.92 -28.53 1.81
C GLU A 404 11.98 -28.44 2.89
N LEU A 405 11.63 -27.76 3.97
CA LEU A 405 12.45 -27.56 5.16
C LEU A 405 11.80 -28.33 6.30
N THR A 406 12.61 -29.08 7.07
CA THR A 406 12.14 -29.86 8.22
C THR A 406 13.00 -29.57 9.45
N GLY A 407 12.35 -29.48 10.59
CA GLY A 407 12.97 -29.33 11.90
C GLY A 407 11.96 -28.83 12.93
N SER A 408 12.41 -28.08 13.94
CA SER A 408 11.53 -27.50 14.95
C SER A 408 11.02 -26.12 14.50
N TYR A 409 9.73 -25.85 14.72
CA TYR A 409 9.11 -24.58 14.39
C TYR A 409 8.34 -24.01 15.58
N VAL A 410 8.55 -22.73 15.85
CA VAL A 410 7.74 -21.90 16.74
C VAL A 410 7.15 -20.77 15.91
N ALA A 411 5.84 -20.66 15.90
CA ALA A 411 5.14 -19.63 15.15
C ALA A 411 5.40 -18.24 15.75
N GLY A 412 5.69 -17.27 14.87
CA GLY A 412 5.77 -15.88 15.25
C GLY A 412 4.42 -15.17 15.21
N SER A 413 4.41 -13.95 15.74
CA SER A 413 3.28 -13.04 15.61
C SER A 413 3.46 -12.16 14.38
N GLY A 414 2.45 -12.09 13.52
CA GLY A 414 2.43 -11.08 12.46
C GLY A 414 2.55 -9.67 13.07
N VAL A 415 3.21 -8.76 12.37
CA VAL A 415 3.14 -7.34 12.74
C VAL A 415 1.70 -6.91 12.50
N ALA A 416 0.99 -6.46 13.54
CA ALA A 416 -0.37 -5.96 13.40
C ALA A 416 -0.39 -4.90 12.29
N ALA A 417 -1.23 -5.10 11.27
CA ALA A 417 -1.45 -4.07 10.27
C ALA A 417 -1.88 -2.79 11.00
N ALA A 418 -1.24 -1.67 10.67
CA ALA A 418 -1.64 -0.40 11.26
C ALA A 418 -3.12 -0.17 10.96
N ASP A 419 -3.90 0.17 11.99
CA ASP A 419 -5.32 0.47 11.83
C ASP A 419 -5.47 1.69 10.91
N GLY A 420 -5.93 1.45 9.68
CA GLY A 420 -6.10 2.50 8.67
C GLY A 420 -7.09 3.58 9.12
N GLN A 421 -8.05 3.26 9.98
CA GLN A 421 -8.97 4.24 10.56
C GLN A 421 -8.26 5.06 11.65
N ALA A 422 -7.47 4.44 12.53
CA ALA A 422 -6.66 5.18 13.50
C ALA A 422 -5.62 6.11 12.85
N LEU A 423 -4.96 5.66 11.77
CA LEU A 423 -4.03 6.48 10.99
C LEU A 423 -4.72 7.66 10.29
N ALA A 424 -5.89 7.43 9.69
CA ALA A 424 -6.69 8.48 9.06
C ALA A 424 -7.22 9.50 10.08
N VAL A 425 -7.58 9.03 11.29
CA VAL A 425 -8.01 9.89 12.40
C VAL A 425 -6.85 10.72 12.98
N GLN A 426 -5.62 10.18 12.99
CA GLN A 426 -4.43 10.88 13.47
C GLN A 426 -3.98 12.05 12.57
N LYS A 427 -4.28 12.03 11.27
CA LYS A 427 -3.76 13.02 10.33
C LYS A 427 -4.89 13.78 9.62
N LYS A 428 -5.35 14.88 10.22
CA LYS A 428 -6.13 15.91 9.51
C LYS A 428 -5.19 16.77 8.65
N ILE A 429 -4.74 16.23 7.52
CA ILE A 429 -3.90 16.97 6.58
C ILE A 429 -4.82 17.81 5.68
N LYS A 430 -4.52 19.10 5.54
CA LYS A 430 -5.26 19.96 4.61
C LYS A 430 -4.83 19.58 3.19
N LEU A 431 -5.76 19.56 2.24
CA LEU A 431 -5.43 19.30 0.82
C LEU A 431 -4.26 20.16 0.31
N ALA A 432 -4.19 21.43 0.73
CA ALA A 432 -3.08 22.30 0.36
C ALA A 432 -1.70 21.76 0.78
N GLN A 433 -1.61 21.00 1.87
CA GLN A 433 -0.37 20.38 2.39
C GLN A 433 -0.01 19.08 1.64
N GLU A 434 -0.91 18.55 0.82
CA GLU A 434 -0.68 17.36 -0.03
C GLU A 434 -0.19 17.74 -1.43
N LEU A 435 -0.22 19.03 -1.78
CA LEU A 435 0.06 19.52 -3.13
C LEU A 435 1.40 20.26 -3.17
N GLY A 436 2.42 19.55 -3.64
CA GLY A 436 3.70 20.12 -4.07
C GLY A 436 3.87 20.03 -5.59
N VAL A 437 4.91 20.67 -6.10
CA VAL A 437 5.29 20.60 -7.51
C VAL A 437 6.79 20.33 -7.66
N ASN A 438 7.15 19.58 -8.70
CA ASN A 438 8.53 19.39 -9.11
C ASN A 438 8.95 20.54 -10.02
N GLY A 439 10.18 21.02 -9.90
CA GLY A 439 10.71 21.98 -10.84
C GLY A 439 12.20 22.23 -10.66
N PHE A 440 12.70 23.13 -11.49
CA PHE A 440 14.08 23.54 -11.55
C PHE A 440 14.21 25.01 -11.17
N GLU A 441 15.43 25.47 -10.95
CA GLU A 441 15.67 26.87 -10.61
C GLU A 441 15.21 27.84 -11.70
N TRP A 442 15.26 27.47 -12.98
CA TRP A 442 14.77 28.30 -14.10
C TRP A 442 13.24 28.41 -14.16
N ASP A 443 12.52 27.59 -13.40
CA ASP A 443 11.07 27.72 -13.22
C ASP A 443 10.72 28.80 -12.19
N VAL A 444 11.72 29.46 -11.57
CA VAL A 444 11.52 30.51 -10.57
C VAL A 444 12.45 31.70 -10.80
N GLU A 445 13.74 31.49 -11.03
CA GLU A 445 14.70 32.54 -11.38
C GLU A 445 14.60 32.90 -12.88
N ALA A 446 15.04 34.11 -13.22
CA ALA A 446 15.14 34.58 -14.60
C ALA A 446 16.39 34.00 -15.29
N PRO A 447 16.26 33.17 -16.37
CA PRO A 447 17.39 32.47 -16.97
C PRO A 447 18.50 33.38 -17.52
N ASN A 448 18.13 34.58 -17.95
CA ASN A 448 19.07 35.55 -18.52
C ASN A 448 19.48 36.63 -17.51
N ALA A 449 19.01 36.55 -16.26
CA ALA A 449 19.40 37.44 -15.17
C ALA A 449 19.49 36.65 -13.85
N PRO A 450 20.46 35.73 -13.72
CA PRO A 450 20.62 34.93 -12.51
C PRO A 450 20.73 35.81 -11.26
N GLY A 451 20.04 35.45 -10.17
CA GLY A 451 19.87 36.32 -9.01
C GLY A 451 18.63 37.23 -9.05
N GLN A 452 17.80 37.13 -10.09
CA GLN A 452 16.48 37.77 -10.14
C GLN A 452 15.37 36.72 -10.19
N ILE A 453 14.32 36.92 -9.40
CA ILE A 453 13.11 36.10 -9.41
C ILE A 453 12.22 36.53 -10.59
N ASP A 454 11.79 35.57 -11.39
CA ASP A 454 10.75 35.78 -12.40
C ASP A 454 9.37 35.68 -11.75
N GLU A 455 8.80 36.83 -11.42
CA GLU A 455 7.48 36.94 -10.76
C GLU A 455 6.35 36.32 -11.60
N THR A 456 6.49 36.23 -12.93
CA THR A 456 5.48 35.58 -13.78
C THR A 456 5.48 34.07 -13.56
N ARG A 457 6.67 33.46 -13.48
CA ARG A 457 6.79 32.03 -13.20
C ARG A 457 6.43 31.70 -11.75
N LEU A 458 6.90 32.50 -10.79
CA LEU A 458 6.58 32.34 -9.37
C LEU A 458 5.06 32.35 -9.10
N LYS A 459 4.30 33.15 -9.85
CA LYS A 459 2.83 33.18 -9.75
C LYS A 459 2.20 31.79 -9.92
N GLY A 460 2.72 30.96 -10.81
CA GLY A 460 2.25 29.58 -10.99
C GLY A 460 2.58 28.70 -9.79
N LEU A 461 3.81 28.82 -9.28
CA LEU A 461 4.31 28.04 -8.15
C LEU A 461 3.56 28.34 -6.83
N LYS A 462 3.07 29.56 -6.64
CA LYS A 462 2.30 29.99 -5.45
C LYS A 462 0.97 29.24 -5.22
N ASN A 463 0.55 28.39 -6.16
CA ASN A 463 -0.61 27.51 -5.98
C ASN A 463 -0.27 26.23 -5.21
N PHE A 464 1.01 25.99 -4.92
CA PHE A 464 1.51 24.82 -4.19
C PHE A 464 2.14 25.25 -2.87
N THR A 465 2.16 24.33 -1.89
CA THR A 465 2.83 24.57 -0.59
C THR A 465 4.20 23.91 -0.50
N GLY A 466 4.54 23.07 -1.49
CA GLY A 466 5.83 22.39 -1.59
C GLY A 466 6.47 22.56 -2.96
N PHE A 467 7.79 22.67 -2.97
CA PHE A 467 8.61 22.69 -4.17
C PHE A 467 9.72 21.64 -4.06
N ARG A 468 9.66 20.62 -4.92
CA ARG A 468 10.75 19.65 -5.08
C ARG A 468 11.73 20.18 -6.12
N HIS A 469 12.83 20.75 -5.66
CA HIS A 469 13.89 21.30 -6.50
C HIS A 469 14.78 20.18 -7.02
N TYR A 470 14.78 19.99 -8.33
CA TYR A 470 15.60 19.01 -9.02
C TYR A 470 17.01 19.58 -9.25
N LEU A 471 17.97 19.20 -8.40
CA LEU A 471 19.28 19.86 -8.30
C LEU A 471 20.41 18.92 -8.77
N ASP A 472 21.02 19.27 -9.90
CA ASP A 472 22.22 18.58 -10.38
C ASP A 472 23.43 18.92 -9.51
N TRP A 473 24.14 17.89 -9.03
CA TRP A 473 25.32 18.04 -8.17
C TRP A 473 26.41 18.88 -8.85
N GLN A 474 26.59 18.78 -10.17
CA GLN A 474 27.53 19.62 -10.94
C GLN A 474 27.34 21.13 -10.69
N LYS A 475 26.13 21.58 -10.32
CA LYS A 475 25.87 22.98 -9.99
C LYS A 475 26.46 23.38 -8.65
N LEU A 476 26.44 22.48 -7.66
CA LEU A 476 27.01 22.73 -6.34
C LEU A 476 28.54 22.56 -6.29
N GLU A 477 29.12 21.69 -7.11
CA GLU A 477 30.52 21.29 -7.01
C GLU A 477 31.13 21.00 -8.39
N SER A 478 31.34 22.05 -9.19
CA SER A 478 31.89 21.93 -10.54
C SER A 478 33.36 21.49 -10.57
N THR A 479 34.07 21.71 -9.47
CA THR A 479 35.44 21.25 -9.20
C THR A 479 35.42 20.49 -7.87
N GLU A 480 36.19 19.41 -7.75
CA GLU A 480 36.20 18.57 -6.55
C GLU A 480 36.61 19.38 -5.31
N GLY A 481 35.74 19.43 -4.29
CA GLY A 481 35.91 20.24 -3.08
C GLY A 481 35.63 21.74 -3.25
N GLY A 482 35.33 22.21 -4.46
CA GLY A 482 35.04 23.61 -4.78
C GLY A 482 33.54 23.90 -4.78
N TYR A 483 32.94 24.04 -3.59
CA TYR A 483 31.50 24.24 -3.46
C TYR A 483 31.06 25.66 -3.83
N THR A 484 29.96 25.77 -4.58
CA THR A 484 29.37 27.05 -5.00
C THR A 484 27.86 27.04 -4.81
N PHE A 485 27.29 28.22 -4.56
CA PHE A 485 25.89 28.41 -4.19
C PHE A 485 25.31 29.72 -4.75
N ASN A 486 26.12 30.79 -4.74
CA ASN A 486 25.74 32.12 -5.18
C ASN A 486 26.97 32.90 -5.68
N PRO A 487 27.12 33.05 -7.00
CA PRO A 487 26.49 32.23 -8.03
C PRO A 487 27.07 30.81 -8.03
N VAL A 488 26.27 29.81 -8.43
CA VAL A 488 26.84 28.51 -8.79
C VAL A 488 27.70 28.63 -10.05
N HIS A 489 28.85 27.94 -10.09
CA HIS A 489 29.75 28.05 -11.23
C HIS A 489 29.19 27.41 -12.51
N SER A 490 28.43 26.33 -12.38
CA SER A 490 27.67 25.75 -13.48
C SER A 490 26.24 26.30 -13.51
N GLY A 491 25.88 26.97 -14.61
CA GLY A 491 24.55 27.56 -14.83
C GLY A 491 24.37 28.97 -14.28
N GLY A 492 25.10 29.37 -13.24
CA GLY A 492 25.15 30.76 -12.77
C GLY A 492 24.06 31.22 -11.82
N TRP A 493 23.21 30.32 -11.37
CA TRP A 493 22.05 30.57 -10.51
C TRP A 493 22.39 31.02 -9.10
N ASN A 494 21.41 31.59 -8.42
CA ASN A 494 21.55 32.08 -7.05
C ASN A 494 20.54 31.37 -6.13
N TYR A 495 20.99 30.26 -5.55
CA TYR A 495 20.14 29.43 -4.71
C TYR A 495 19.79 30.08 -3.36
N ASP A 496 20.60 31.03 -2.87
CA ASP A 496 20.22 31.82 -1.69
C ASP A 496 18.92 32.60 -1.96
N ILE A 497 18.86 33.35 -3.07
CA ILE A 497 17.70 34.17 -3.42
C ILE A 497 16.49 33.29 -3.74
N LEU A 498 16.69 32.19 -4.47
CA LEU A 498 15.64 31.22 -4.75
C LEU A 498 14.97 30.75 -3.45
N TYR A 499 15.73 30.15 -2.53
CA TYR A 499 15.14 29.56 -1.33
C TYR A 499 14.64 30.62 -0.34
N GLN A 500 15.28 31.81 -0.27
CA GLN A 500 14.75 32.94 0.48
C GLN A 500 13.37 33.36 -0.03
N ARG A 501 13.21 33.46 -1.36
CA ARG A 501 11.93 33.81 -1.97
C ARG A 501 10.86 32.76 -1.69
N LEU A 502 11.18 31.48 -1.86
CA LEU A 502 10.24 30.38 -1.59
C LEU A 502 9.79 30.36 -0.13
N LYS A 503 10.73 30.53 0.81
CA LYS A 503 10.40 30.64 2.24
C LYS A 503 9.50 31.83 2.54
N ALA A 504 9.75 33.00 1.93
CA ALA A 504 8.92 34.19 2.11
C ALA A 504 7.47 33.99 1.63
N GLU A 505 7.27 33.12 0.63
CA GLU A 505 5.96 32.75 0.11
C GLU A 505 5.33 31.55 0.86
N GLY A 506 5.99 31.02 1.90
CA GLY A 506 5.50 29.88 2.67
C GLY A 506 5.59 28.55 1.93
N ILE A 507 6.45 28.44 0.91
CA ILE A 507 6.64 27.24 0.11
C ILE A 507 7.79 26.42 0.71
N THR A 508 7.49 25.19 1.12
CA THR A 508 8.47 24.28 1.70
C THR A 508 9.33 23.64 0.61
N VAL A 509 10.65 23.65 0.79
CA VAL A 509 11.58 23.08 -0.19
C VAL A 509 12.01 21.66 0.19
N LEU A 510 11.95 20.77 -0.79
CA LEU A 510 12.68 19.51 -0.84
C LEU A 510 13.73 19.60 -1.95
N ALA A 511 15.01 19.52 -1.61
CA ALA A 511 16.08 19.54 -2.61
C ALA A 511 16.55 18.12 -2.93
N CYS A 512 16.38 17.70 -4.18
CA CYS A 512 16.89 16.43 -4.68
C CYS A 512 18.27 16.63 -5.29
N ILE A 513 19.33 16.27 -4.53
CA ILE A 513 20.71 16.34 -5.01
C ILE A 513 20.99 15.06 -5.79
N LYS A 514 21.12 15.18 -7.11
CA LYS A 514 21.26 14.05 -8.04
C LYS A 514 22.36 14.30 -9.06
N THR A 515 22.61 13.29 -9.87
CA THR A 515 23.63 13.24 -10.95
C THR A 515 25.07 13.38 -10.46
N LEU A 516 26.02 13.02 -11.32
CA LEU A 516 27.45 13.15 -11.06
C LEU A 516 27.96 14.50 -11.57
N PRO A 517 28.89 15.15 -10.84
CA PRO A 517 29.70 16.20 -11.39
C PRO A 517 30.72 15.65 -12.39
N ASP A 518 31.18 16.49 -13.31
CA ASP A 518 32.05 16.10 -14.42
C ASP A 518 33.36 15.45 -13.95
N TRP A 519 33.93 15.92 -12.84
CA TRP A 519 35.17 15.37 -12.28
C TRP A 519 34.98 13.96 -11.71
N LEU A 520 33.81 13.65 -11.15
CA LEU A 520 33.49 12.30 -10.66
C LEU A 520 33.19 11.37 -11.84
N LEU A 521 32.45 11.89 -12.83
CA LEU A 521 32.17 11.19 -14.08
C LEU A 521 33.46 10.85 -14.84
N ALA A 522 34.47 11.73 -14.80
CA ALA A 522 35.76 11.52 -15.44
C ALA A 522 36.52 10.29 -14.90
N THR A 523 36.17 9.79 -13.71
CA THR A 523 36.75 8.55 -13.17
C THR A 523 36.32 7.30 -13.95
N TYR A 524 35.21 7.36 -14.70
CA TYR A 524 34.69 6.25 -15.49
C TYR A 524 35.36 6.19 -16.89
N PRO A 525 35.53 4.99 -17.46
CA PRO A 525 35.84 4.80 -18.88
C PRO A 525 34.85 5.56 -19.77
N GLY A 526 35.34 6.11 -20.89
CA GLY A 526 34.56 7.05 -21.72
C GLY A 526 33.20 6.54 -22.18
N ASP A 527 33.12 5.25 -22.55
CA ASP A 527 31.90 4.54 -22.96
C ASP A 527 30.96 4.19 -21.80
N GLN A 528 31.41 4.37 -20.56
CA GLN A 528 30.65 4.08 -19.33
C GLN A 528 30.20 5.35 -18.58
N ARG A 529 30.51 6.53 -19.11
CA ARG A 529 30.12 7.82 -18.52
C ARG A 529 28.63 8.10 -18.75
N GLU A 530 27.85 8.06 -17.68
CA GLU A 530 26.49 8.61 -17.63
C GLU A 530 26.32 9.49 -16.41
N LEU A 531 25.64 10.62 -16.59
CA LEU A 531 25.36 11.56 -15.50
C LEU A 531 24.57 10.92 -14.35
N GLU A 532 23.80 9.86 -14.63
CA GLU A 532 22.98 9.15 -13.63
C GLU A 532 23.63 7.88 -13.08
N ASN A 533 24.93 7.68 -13.30
CA ASN A 533 25.69 6.64 -12.61
C ASN A 533 25.49 6.72 -11.09
N VAL A 534 25.70 5.62 -10.38
CA VAL A 534 25.73 5.60 -8.92
C VAL A 534 26.84 6.56 -8.45
N PRO A 535 26.61 7.41 -7.43
CA PRO A 535 27.49 8.50 -7.03
C PRO A 535 28.74 8.02 -6.27
N VAL A 536 29.55 7.20 -6.94
CA VAL A 536 30.82 6.65 -6.47
C VAL A 536 31.86 6.80 -7.57
N ARG A 537 33.14 6.76 -7.20
CA ARG A 537 34.23 6.64 -8.18
C ARG A 537 34.16 5.29 -8.90
N TYR A 538 34.60 5.25 -10.15
CA TYR A 538 34.64 4.01 -10.93
C TYR A 538 35.36 2.87 -10.18
N GLY A 539 34.76 1.68 -10.21
CA GLY A 539 35.29 0.47 -9.57
C GLY A 539 35.06 0.37 -8.06
N LYS A 540 34.42 1.35 -7.41
CA LYS A 540 34.05 1.27 -6.00
C LYS A 540 32.89 0.31 -5.75
N ASP A 541 32.91 -0.32 -4.57
CA ASP A 541 31.87 -1.25 -4.13
C ASP A 541 30.61 -0.49 -3.68
N PHE A 542 29.46 -0.81 -4.26
CA PHE A 542 28.18 -0.18 -3.91
C PHE A 542 27.64 -0.63 -2.54
N SER A 543 28.20 -1.70 -1.97
CA SER A 543 27.81 -2.20 -0.65
C SER A 543 28.55 -1.52 0.51
N ASP A 544 29.65 -0.81 0.23
CA ASP A 544 30.47 -0.09 1.21
C ASP A 544 30.03 1.38 1.33
N PRO A 545 29.53 1.83 2.50
CA PRO A 545 29.20 3.24 2.73
C PRO A 545 30.37 4.20 2.43
N ASN A 546 31.63 3.79 2.60
CA ASN A 546 32.78 4.66 2.34
C ASN A 546 32.97 5.00 0.87
N SER A 547 32.35 4.25 -0.06
CA SER A 547 32.35 4.56 -1.48
C SER A 547 31.64 5.87 -1.82
N TYR A 548 30.78 6.37 -0.92
CA TYR A 548 29.90 7.52 -1.10
C TYR A 548 30.38 8.79 -0.39
N LEU A 549 31.65 8.84 0.00
CA LEU A 549 32.22 9.95 0.80
C LEU A 549 32.02 11.32 0.14
N GLU A 550 32.27 11.43 -1.15
CA GLU A 550 32.13 12.67 -1.90
C GLU A 550 30.68 13.17 -1.90
N GLN A 551 29.71 12.28 -2.10
CA GLN A 551 28.29 12.64 -2.06
C GLN A 551 27.87 13.11 -0.66
N ALA A 552 28.36 12.43 0.38
CA ALA A 552 28.06 12.78 1.76
C ALA A 552 28.71 14.13 2.19
N LYS A 553 29.83 14.53 1.58
CA LYS A 553 30.46 15.84 1.79
C LYS A 553 29.64 16.98 1.17
N VAL A 554 29.20 16.86 -0.09
CA VAL A 554 28.35 17.91 -0.69
C VAL A 554 27.03 18.04 0.07
N ALA A 555 26.48 16.92 0.56
CA ALA A 555 25.27 16.92 1.38
C ALA A 555 25.48 17.69 2.70
N PHE A 556 26.63 17.51 3.36
CA PHE A 556 27.00 18.27 4.56
C PHE A 556 27.09 19.77 4.26
N GLN A 557 27.79 20.18 3.19
CA GLN A 557 27.94 21.60 2.84
C GLN A 557 26.59 22.26 2.54
N TYR A 558 25.74 21.56 1.78
CA TYR A 558 24.40 22.02 1.46
C TYR A 558 23.53 22.17 2.73
N ALA A 559 23.52 21.14 3.58
CA ALA A 559 22.76 21.15 4.83
C ALA A 559 23.26 22.20 5.83
N ALA A 560 24.58 22.41 5.93
CA ALA A 560 25.14 23.42 6.82
C ALA A 560 24.79 24.84 6.39
N ARG A 561 24.73 25.09 5.08
CA ARG A 561 24.31 26.40 4.56
C ARG A 561 22.81 26.62 4.71
N TYR A 562 21.99 25.71 4.20
CA TYR A 562 20.55 25.93 4.05
C TYR A 562 19.69 25.38 5.18
N GLY A 563 20.25 24.55 6.05
CA GLY A 563 19.58 24.03 7.26
C GLY A 563 19.38 25.10 8.33
N ALA A 564 18.72 24.71 9.41
CA ALA A 564 18.42 25.56 10.56
C ALA A 564 19.58 25.69 11.56
N ASN A 565 20.57 24.79 11.51
CA ASN A 565 21.68 24.79 12.45
C ASN A 565 22.71 25.90 12.14
N ALA A 566 22.65 27.01 12.88
CA ALA A 566 23.64 28.08 12.81
C ALA A 566 24.96 27.78 13.55
N GLY A 567 25.04 26.66 14.27
CA GLY A 567 26.19 26.30 15.11
C GLY A 567 27.24 25.41 14.41
N VAL A 568 27.14 25.17 13.10
CA VAL A 568 28.15 24.38 12.39
C VAL A 568 29.49 25.12 12.40
N PRO A 569 30.60 24.47 12.79
CA PRO A 569 31.91 25.12 12.77
C PRO A 569 32.29 25.58 11.36
N ALA A 570 32.55 26.88 11.20
CA ALA A 570 32.93 27.47 9.91
C ALA A 570 34.18 26.84 9.28
N SER A 571 35.07 26.26 10.09
CA SER A 571 36.26 25.53 9.63
C SER A 571 35.97 24.23 8.89
N LEU A 572 34.73 23.72 8.96
CA LEU A 572 34.26 22.55 8.22
C LEU A 572 33.61 22.93 6.89
N LEU A 573 33.48 24.22 6.61
CA LEU A 573 32.82 24.73 5.41
C LEU A 573 33.84 25.24 4.40
N HIS A 574 33.60 24.87 3.14
CA HIS A 574 34.47 25.22 2.04
C HIS A 574 33.62 25.83 0.93
N VAL A 575 34.11 26.89 0.31
CA VAL A 575 33.51 27.48 -0.90
C VAL A 575 34.62 27.84 -1.89
N ASP A 576 34.34 27.68 -3.17
CA ASP A 576 35.22 28.18 -4.24
C ASP A 576 34.98 29.68 -4.42
N ALA A 577 35.92 30.49 -3.91
CA ALA A 577 35.87 31.96 -3.99
C ALA A 577 36.35 32.53 -5.34
N SER A 578 36.68 31.68 -6.32
CA SER A 578 37.01 32.16 -7.67
C SER A 578 35.77 32.73 -8.37
N THR A 579 35.99 33.61 -9.33
CA THR A 579 34.93 34.22 -10.15
C THR A 579 34.92 33.59 -11.55
N ARG A 580 33.73 33.40 -12.14
CA ARG A 580 33.61 32.88 -13.51
C ARG A 580 34.16 33.85 -14.57
N TRP A 581 34.04 35.15 -14.31
CA TRP A 581 34.54 36.25 -15.15
C TRP A 581 34.74 37.51 -14.30
N ALA A 582 35.47 38.50 -14.82
CA ALA A 582 35.83 39.70 -14.06
C ALA A 582 34.60 40.57 -13.73
N GLY A 583 34.31 40.76 -12.44
CA GLY A 583 33.14 41.51 -11.98
C GLY A 583 31.93 40.63 -11.60
N ASP A 584 32.10 39.31 -11.64
CA ASP A 584 31.12 38.35 -11.12
C ASP A 584 31.10 38.32 -9.58
N GLY A 585 30.01 37.78 -9.01
CA GLY A 585 29.90 37.56 -7.56
C GLY A 585 30.86 36.49 -7.04
N VAL A 586 31.25 36.61 -5.77
CA VAL A 586 32.14 35.65 -5.08
C VAL A 586 31.33 34.82 -4.09
N ASN A 587 31.58 33.51 -4.06
CA ASN A 587 30.95 32.64 -3.07
C ASN A 587 31.51 32.89 -1.66
N GLU A 588 30.60 32.96 -0.69
CA GLU A 588 30.91 33.18 0.72
C GLU A 588 30.39 32.03 1.57
N VAL A 589 31.12 31.72 2.66
CA VAL A 589 30.63 30.79 3.69
C VAL A 589 29.43 31.41 4.39
N LYS A 590 28.30 30.70 4.35
CA LYS A 590 27.09 31.01 5.13
C LYS A 590 26.62 29.76 5.85
N ILE A 591 26.01 29.94 7.02
CA ILE A 591 25.68 28.86 7.95
C ILE A 591 24.26 29.08 8.46
N GLY A 592 23.46 28.02 8.51
CA GLY A 592 22.19 28.02 9.23
C GLY A 592 21.15 29.01 8.67
N LEU A 593 21.04 29.16 7.35
CA LEU A 593 20.09 30.10 6.74
C LEU A 593 18.62 29.72 6.97
N ASN A 594 18.36 28.48 7.38
CA ASN A 594 17.04 27.93 7.68
C ASN A 594 16.07 28.05 6.50
N LEU A 595 16.51 27.70 5.29
CA LEU A 595 15.75 27.88 4.05
C LEU A 595 15.23 26.57 3.47
N VAL A 596 15.87 25.44 3.79
CA VAL A 596 15.51 24.12 3.27
C VAL A 596 15.33 23.15 4.45
N HIS A 597 14.25 22.37 4.41
CA HIS A 597 13.90 21.44 5.49
C HIS A 597 14.05 19.97 5.09
N TYR A 598 13.96 19.66 3.80
CA TYR A 598 14.07 18.31 3.28
C TYR A 598 15.18 18.25 2.24
N VAL A 599 16.02 17.22 2.33
CA VAL A 599 17.02 16.90 1.31
C VAL A 599 16.88 15.45 0.91
N GLU A 600 16.81 15.21 -0.39
CA GLU A 600 16.65 13.90 -0.98
C GLU A 600 17.98 13.41 -1.54
N CYS A 601 18.33 12.17 -1.18
CA CYS A 601 19.56 11.51 -1.60
C CYS A 601 19.38 10.86 -2.97
N ASP A 602 19.65 11.62 -4.02
CA ASP A 602 19.57 11.17 -5.42
C ASP A 602 18.14 10.79 -5.87
N ASN A 603 17.97 10.14 -7.02
CA ASN A 603 16.66 9.90 -7.64
C ASN A 603 16.59 8.53 -8.33
N GLU A 604 15.59 7.71 -7.98
CA GLU A 604 15.26 6.43 -8.65
C GLU A 604 16.43 5.45 -8.75
N ARG A 605 17.08 5.13 -7.63
CA ARG A 605 18.22 4.19 -7.63
C ARG A 605 17.84 2.74 -7.94
N ASP A 606 16.56 2.45 -8.10
CA ASP A 606 16.01 1.21 -8.66
C ASP A 606 15.81 1.25 -10.19
N LYS A 607 16.26 2.30 -10.90
CA LYS A 607 16.16 2.42 -12.35
C LYS A 607 16.99 1.38 -13.11
N TRP A 608 16.37 0.28 -13.47
CA TRP A 608 17.05 -0.84 -14.11
C TRP A 608 17.36 -0.60 -15.60
N TRP A 609 16.62 0.29 -16.27
CA TRP A 609 16.76 0.56 -17.71
C TRP A 609 18.06 1.27 -18.11
N LYS A 610 18.80 1.82 -17.13
CA LYS A 610 20.15 2.39 -17.34
C LYS A 610 21.29 1.43 -16.99
N GLY A 611 20.94 0.17 -16.68
CA GLY A 611 21.88 -0.89 -16.38
C GLY A 611 22.54 -0.74 -15.00
N ARG A 612 23.50 -1.63 -14.72
CA ARG A 612 24.12 -1.78 -13.40
C ARG A 612 24.77 -0.51 -12.88
N LYS A 613 25.37 0.27 -13.77
CA LYS A 613 26.05 1.54 -13.44
C LYS A 613 25.13 2.59 -12.80
N ALA A 614 23.81 2.51 -13.00
CA ALA A 614 22.82 3.43 -12.45
C ALA A 614 21.84 2.77 -11.46
N TYR A 615 21.95 1.45 -11.25
CA TYR A 615 21.06 0.64 -10.42
C TYR A 615 21.75 0.21 -9.13
N GLN A 616 21.05 0.40 -8.00
CA GLN A 616 21.39 -0.14 -6.70
C GLN A 616 20.27 -1.05 -6.22
N THR A 617 20.60 -2.16 -5.55
CA THR A 617 19.60 -2.89 -4.74
C THR A 617 19.22 -2.05 -3.52
N GLY A 618 18.11 -2.40 -2.86
CA GLY A 618 17.72 -1.74 -1.59
C GLY A 618 18.84 -1.78 -0.54
N ARG A 619 19.62 -2.86 -0.47
CA ARG A 619 20.75 -2.95 0.48
C ARG A 619 21.91 -2.03 0.12
N GLU A 620 22.26 -1.91 -1.16
CA GLU A 620 23.30 -1.00 -1.64
C GLU A 620 22.88 0.47 -1.49
N TYR A 621 21.62 0.76 -1.75
CA TYR A 621 21.10 2.11 -1.55
C TYR A 621 21.03 2.50 -0.08
N ALA A 622 20.79 1.55 0.84
CA ALA A 622 20.94 1.81 2.27
C ALA A 622 22.39 2.11 2.69
N ALA A 623 23.39 1.48 2.06
CA ALA A 623 24.79 1.82 2.28
C ALA A 623 25.11 3.26 1.83
N ASN A 624 24.61 3.65 0.65
CA ASN A 624 24.67 5.04 0.16
C ASN A 624 24.03 6.02 1.15
N LEU A 625 22.75 5.80 1.48
CA LEU A 625 22.03 6.65 2.43
C LEU A 625 22.67 6.69 3.80
N SER A 626 23.32 5.62 4.27
CA SER A 626 24.03 5.63 5.55
C SER A 626 25.16 6.67 5.56
N ALA A 627 25.92 6.78 4.47
CA ALA A 627 26.94 7.82 4.32
C ALA A 627 26.31 9.21 4.23
N PHE A 628 25.31 9.37 3.37
CA PHE A 628 24.61 10.65 3.15
C PHE A 628 23.91 11.17 4.43
N TYR A 629 23.35 10.27 5.24
CA TYR A 629 22.55 10.61 6.42
C TYR A 629 23.42 11.21 7.53
N ASP A 630 24.39 10.47 8.04
CA ASP A 630 25.19 10.86 9.21
C ASP A 630 26.66 10.43 9.10
N GLY A 631 27.19 10.28 7.89
CA GLY A 631 28.55 9.79 7.68
C GLY A 631 28.72 8.37 8.22
N ASN A 632 27.70 7.53 8.01
CA ASN A 632 27.63 6.14 8.45
C ASN A 632 27.90 5.99 9.95
N LYS A 633 27.01 6.56 10.78
CA LYS A 633 27.16 6.65 12.24
C LYS A 633 28.44 7.39 12.65
N ASN A 634 28.74 8.50 11.97
CA ASN A 634 29.89 9.37 12.25
C ASN A 634 31.26 8.71 12.06
N THR A 635 31.34 7.62 11.29
CA THR A 635 32.60 6.90 11.06
C THR A 635 33.46 7.52 9.96
N MET A 636 32.88 8.40 9.14
CA MET A 636 33.53 8.99 7.96
C MET A 636 34.26 10.32 8.24
N GLY A 637 34.34 10.74 9.52
CA GLY A 637 35.01 11.98 9.92
C GLY A 637 34.11 13.22 9.89
N ALA A 638 34.71 14.37 10.25
CA ALA A 638 33.99 15.65 10.30
C ALA A 638 33.66 16.18 8.89
N GLY A 639 32.59 16.97 8.78
CA GLY A 639 32.19 17.55 7.50
C GLY A 639 31.50 16.58 6.55
N VAL A 640 30.90 15.49 7.07
CA VAL A 640 30.27 14.42 6.28
C VAL A 640 28.88 14.10 6.84
N GLY A 641 27.87 14.09 5.97
CA GLY A 641 26.49 13.68 6.29
C GLY A 641 25.57 14.81 6.72
N VAL A 642 24.31 14.74 6.28
CA VAL A 642 23.28 15.78 6.52
C VAL A 642 23.03 16.01 8.01
N LYS A 643 22.81 14.95 8.79
CA LYS A 643 22.51 15.02 10.22
C LYS A 643 23.65 15.57 11.06
N ASN A 644 24.88 15.51 10.55
CA ASN A 644 26.05 16.08 11.20
C ASN A 644 26.17 17.60 10.97
N ALA A 645 25.65 18.09 9.84
CA ALA A 645 25.49 19.51 9.60
C ALA A 645 24.25 20.06 10.32
N ASP A 646 23.10 19.39 10.17
CA ASP A 646 21.84 19.79 10.78
C ASP A 646 21.00 18.55 11.17
N PRO A 647 20.93 18.22 12.47
CA PRO A 647 20.12 17.10 12.96
C PRO A 647 18.61 17.24 12.68
N SER A 648 18.12 18.47 12.49
CA SER A 648 16.70 18.76 12.26
C SER A 648 16.26 18.61 10.80
N MET A 649 17.21 18.74 9.85
CA MET A 649 16.93 18.57 8.43
C MET A 649 16.50 17.14 8.14
N GLN A 650 15.40 16.96 7.41
CA GLN A 650 14.85 15.64 7.09
C GLN A 650 15.55 15.06 5.86
N VAL A 651 16.03 13.83 5.98
CA VAL A 651 16.64 13.08 4.86
C VAL A 651 15.58 12.21 4.22
N VAL A 652 15.36 12.44 2.93
CA VAL A 652 14.36 11.76 2.11
C VAL A 652 15.06 10.73 1.23
N MET A 653 14.49 9.53 1.17
CA MET A 653 14.91 8.54 0.18
C MET A 653 14.74 9.11 -1.24
N GLY A 654 15.63 8.74 -2.15
CA GLY A 654 15.43 8.96 -3.57
C GLY A 654 14.14 8.29 -4.00
N GLY A 655 13.30 9.01 -4.74
CA GLY A 655 11.99 8.48 -5.17
C GLY A 655 12.17 7.18 -5.95
N LEU A 656 11.66 6.06 -5.44
CA LEU A 656 11.69 4.77 -6.11
C LEU A 656 10.86 4.81 -7.40
N ALA A 657 11.40 4.29 -8.50
CA ALA A 657 10.72 4.17 -9.78
C ALA A 657 9.65 3.07 -9.79
N SER A 658 9.76 2.10 -8.88
CA SER A 658 8.80 1.03 -8.64
C SER A 658 8.18 1.16 -7.26
N ALA A 659 6.83 1.21 -7.20
CA ALA A 659 6.06 1.28 -5.96
C ALA A 659 5.92 -0.09 -5.27
N THR A 660 7.04 -0.77 -5.00
CA THR A 660 7.06 -2.08 -4.29
C THR A 660 7.75 -1.98 -2.93
N PRO A 661 7.29 -2.73 -1.91
CA PRO A 661 7.89 -2.68 -0.58
C PRO A 661 9.25 -3.39 -0.49
N ASP A 662 9.59 -4.28 -1.43
CA ASP A 662 10.82 -5.11 -1.43
C ASP A 662 12.09 -4.28 -1.29
N TYR A 663 12.16 -3.16 -2.00
CA TYR A 663 13.32 -2.28 -1.96
C TYR A 663 13.54 -1.73 -0.54
N VAL A 664 12.46 -1.26 0.10
CA VAL A 664 12.47 -0.74 1.47
C VAL A 664 12.73 -1.86 2.49
N ARG A 665 12.19 -3.07 2.27
CA ARG A 665 12.50 -4.26 3.11
C ARG A 665 14.00 -4.54 3.12
N GLY A 666 14.63 -4.54 1.94
CA GLY A 666 16.08 -4.68 1.80
C GLY A 666 16.86 -3.59 2.56
N MET A 667 16.43 -2.33 2.47
CA MET A 667 17.05 -1.22 3.20
C MET A 667 16.93 -1.37 4.72
N LEU A 668 15.74 -1.75 5.20
CA LEU A 668 15.45 -1.96 6.62
C LEU A 668 16.34 -3.06 7.20
N ASP A 669 16.46 -4.19 6.50
CA ASP A 669 17.27 -5.31 6.96
C ASP A 669 18.77 -5.01 6.89
N TRP A 670 19.22 -4.17 5.94
CA TRP A 670 20.58 -3.63 5.96
C TRP A 670 20.82 -2.77 7.21
N CYS A 671 19.88 -1.89 7.58
CA CYS A 671 20.00 -1.06 8.78
C CYS A 671 20.05 -1.91 10.05
N LYS A 672 19.19 -2.92 10.17
CA LYS A 672 19.23 -3.85 11.32
C LYS A 672 20.61 -4.52 11.46
N GLN A 673 21.22 -4.90 10.34
CA GLN A 673 22.52 -5.57 10.33
C GLN A 673 23.68 -4.64 10.65
N TYR A 674 23.77 -3.50 9.97
CA TYR A 674 24.98 -2.68 9.98
C TYR A 674 24.86 -1.42 10.86
N ARG A 675 23.65 -0.92 11.08
CA ARG A 675 23.40 0.25 11.93
C ARG A 675 22.86 -0.10 13.30
N GLY A 676 22.21 -1.26 13.44
CA GLY A 676 21.67 -1.78 14.68
C GLY A 676 20.39 -1.05 15.11
N TYR A 677 20.21 -0.92 16.42
CA TYR A 677 19.02 -0.35 17.05
C TYR A 677 19.40 0.88 17.89
N LYS A 678 18.47 1.81 18.04
CA LYS A 678 18.57 2.94 18.97
C LYS A 678 18.30 2.45 20.40
N ALA A 679 18.57 3.31 21.38
CA ALA A 679 18.37 3.01 22.79
C ALA A 679 16.90 2.67 23.16
N ASP A 680 15.94 3.16 22.38
CA ASP A 680 14.50 2.88 22.53
C ASP A 680 14.06 1.55 21.87
N GLY A 681 15.00 0.79 21.29
CA GLY A 681 14.73 -0.47 20.61
C GLY A 681 14.26 -0.34 19.15
N SER A 682 14.06 0.89 18.64
CA SER A 682 13.75 1.11 17.22
C SER A 682 14.98 0.88 16.34
N VAL A 683 14.78 0.52 15.06
CA VAL A 683 15.90 0.34 14.12
C VAL A 683 16.58 1.69 13.87
N ASN A 684 17.92 1.70 13.85
CA ASN A 684 18.69 2.89 13.50
C ASN A 684 18.68 3.09 11.97
N LEU A 685 17.58 3.61 11.44
CA LEU A 685 17.39 3.92 10.03
C LEU A 685 18.33 5.05 9.56
N CYS A 686 18.68 5.05 8.27
CA CYS A 686 19.45 6.09 7.60
C CYS A 686 18.60 7.00 6.70
N TRP A 687 17.30 7.14 6.99
CA TRP A 687 16.38 8.06 6.34
C TRP A 687 15.23 8.42 7.29
N ASP A 688 14.57 9.53 7.02
CA ASP A 688 13.41 10.01 7.79
C ASP A 688 12.10 9.90 6.98
N VAL A 689 12.18 9.97 5.65
CA VAL A 689 11.01 9.98 4.76
C VAL A 689 11.18 8.95 3.64
N ILE A 690 10.16 8.11 3.44
CA ILE A 690 10.05 7.20 2.29
C ILE A 690 9.47 7.98 1.12
N ASN A 691 10.08 7.86 -0.06
CA ASN A 691 9.65 8.50 -1.29
C ASN A 691 9.56 7.48 -2.42
N TYR A 692 8.54 7.58 -3.26
CA TYR A 692 8.36 6.77 -4.46
C TYR A 692 7.58 7.54 -5.53
N HIS A 693 7.80 7.19 -6.79
CA HIS A 693 7.13 7.78 -7.92
C HIS A 693 6.10 6.80 -8.48
N LEU A 694 4.85 7.25 -8.55
CA LEU A 694 3.76 6.47 -9.13
C LEU A 694 3.16 7.23 -10.32
N TYR A 695 3.61 6.86 -11.52
CA TYR A 695 3.01 7.32 -12.76
C TYR A 695 1.83 6.41 -13.12
N ALA A 696 0.64 6.73 -12.58
CA ALA A 696 -0.56 5.92 -12.77
C ALA A 696 -1.14 6.10 -14.19
N ASN A 697 -1.25 5.00 -14.93
CA ASN A 697 -1.76 4.99 -16.30
C ASN A 697 -2.53 3.70 -16.65
N ASP A 698 -3.15 3.69 -17.82
CA ASP A 698 -3.96 2.58 -18.33
C ASP A 698 -3.13 1.34 -18.74
N ALA A 699 -1.81 1.48 -18.89
CA ALA A 699 -0.90 0.35 -19.08
C ALA A 699 -0.52 -0.34 -17.76
N SER A 700 -0.91 0.22 -16.59
CA SER A 700 -0.58 -0.31 -15.26
C SER A 700 0.92 -0.48 -15.01
N THR A 701 1.74 0.42 -15.58
CA THR A 701 3.20 0.40 -15.41
C THR A 701 3.73 1.82 -15.30
N SER A 702 4.59 2.11 -14.31
CA SER A 702 5.10 3.47 -14.09
C SER A 702 6.26 3.87 -15.01
N GLN A 703 6.93 2.91 -15.65
CA GLN A 703 8.21 3.13 -16.35
C GLN A 703 8.35 2.31 -17.66
N GLY A 704 7.25 1.75 -18.18
CA GLY A 704 7.28 0.94 -19.41
C GLY A 704 5.93 0.92 -20.14
N GLY A 705 5.83 0.10 -21.19
CA GLY A 705 4.60 -0.11 -21.95
C GLY A 705 4.15 1.06 -22.82
N SER A 706 3.03 0.88 -23.52
CA SER A 706 2.40 1.91 -24.37
C SER A 706 1.16 2.47 -23.69
N SER A 707 1.35 3.32 -22.68
CA SER A 707 0.26 4.05 -22.03
C SER A 707 -0.41 5.00 -23.02
N THR A 708 -1.74 5.04 -23.05
CA THR A 708 -2.51 5.98 -23.90
C THR A 708 -3.21 7.05 -23.08
N ARG A 709 -3.40 6.86 -21.78
CA ARG A 709 -3.99 7.86 -20.87
C ARG A 709 -3.58 7.64 -19.41
N GLY A 710 -3.61 8.72 -18.63
CA GLY A 710 -3.51 8.66 -17.17
C GLY A 710 -4.70 7.91 -16.56
N ALA A 711 -4.45 7.22 -15.44
CA ALA A 711 -5.48 6.52 -14.68
C ALA A 711 -5.41 6.95 -13.21
N ALA A 712 -6.55 7.00 -12.53
CA ALA A 712 -6.55 7.21 -11.09
C ALA A 712 -5.84 6.03 -10.40
N PRO A 713 -5.00 6.26 -9.38
CA PRO A 713 -4.42 5.19 -8.58
C PRO A 713 -5.56 4.37 -7.97
N ARG A 714 -5.76 3.13 -8.43
CA ARG A 714 -6.69 2.20 -7.79
C ARG A 714 -5.93 1.47 -6.70
N TRP A 715 -6.47 1.48 -5.48
CA TRP A 715 -6.04 0.53 -4.47
C TRP A 715 -6.27 -0.88 -5.02
N PRO A 716 -5.26 -1.77 -5.02
CA PRO A 716 -5.51 -3.17 -5.32
C PRO A 716 -6.50 -3.66 -4.27
N THR A 717 -7.72 -3.97 -4.68
CA THR A 717 -8.58 -4.83 -3.87
C THR A 717 -7.81 -6.13 -3.67
N PRO A 718 -7.66 -6.63 -2.43
CA PRO A 718 -7.06 -7.94 -2.21
C PRO A 718 -7.79 -8.97 -3.09
N PRO A 719 -7.08 -9.97 -3.64
CA PRO A 719 -7.77 -11.10 -4.24
C PRO A 719 -8.73 -11.67 -3.18
N ARG A 720 -10.03 -11.66 -3.49
CA ARG A 720 -11.07 -12.25 -2.66
C ARG A 720 -11.11 -13.75 -2.83
#